data_AF-A0A939H8D2-F1
#
_entry.id   AF-A0A939H8D2-F1
#
_cell.length_a   1.000
_cell.length_b   1.000
_cell.length_c   1.000
_cell.angle_alpha   90.00
_cell.angle_beta   90.00
_cell.angle_gamma   90.00
#
_symmetry.space_group_name_H-M   'P 1'
#
loop_
_entity.id
_entity.type
_entity.pdbx_description
1 polymer ?
#
loop_
_entity_poly.entity_id
_entity_poly.type
_entity_poly.pdbx_seq_one_letter_code
_entity_poly.pdbx_strand_id
1 'polypeptide(L)'
;MINTSAAFKTAIRASSRTIKAKLILSDITIEQVNLIDLDSLLSDEDGFIIGTANMDVARVEISDDPLNPLTYSFDGKEIDVQLGIEMTGSTYEYHSLGKFLVEKSDRKDNNISLDLVDRMYKAEKQYLSDLTYPATLNQILVSAAAQSGLTLETSSFANQTYIVNEKPVFEDITCRQVFAYVAELAGGYARVNRAGNLVIRTLGATSVTNITGDHYIDYKQSESAPGLIDQLIVKSGTEAATAGTGINIYTVVDNLFVQNPADVVGNLYAALSTINYKAGEINWIGDFSLDLGDKVTIDGEDTYIINRKIKYAGGLREMLRAPGKSNIEKDSTGKPNTNLQINQIKTQLKIQDGLINQKISEDEIKFSELNQEIDNITAEVANKASSAQFNILADQVETKVTQTQVEEMIDAVNRAKPNLITNLPENWEQGTLNATTGIPEGSLYHIRSKAFFPIRQGHVTFKVSPLYEALIIVYDSTYGFKESHGFIGEFTFLLSENAYFKVVLKRTNGSEIVPDAIGTAELKVENSDAATQWTPYYGDLTLEQQQEFYQMELNSSNGWTVDSDAFTSNLTVRIMLFNEDVTTQYLAYQFTWFKQYPGGAKVSLGNGTSKTITGADLEKSATITCEFEIVDTIYLLATYNGDTLLTVNNDTLMIIGDYQ
;
A
#
# COMPACT_ATOMS: atom_id res chain seq x y z
N MET A 1 -22.87 63.13 -22.34
CA MET A 1 -22.81 64.17 -23.39
C MET A 1 -21.42 64.79 -23.33
N ILE A 2 -20.79 65.03 -24.47
CA ILE A 2 -19.51 65.74 -24.52
C ILE A 2 -19.70 67.25 -24.32
N ASN A 3 -18.63 67.93 -23.92
CA ASN A 3 -18.64 69.39 -23.81
C ASN A 3 -18.60 70.02 -25.21
N THR A 4 -19.56 70.91 -25.49
CA THR A 4 -19.70 71.62 -26.76
C THR A 4 -19.94 73.11 -26.53
N SER A 5 -19.66 73.94 -27.54
CA SER A 5 -19.91 75.38 -27.43
C SER A 5 -21.41 75.70 -27.38
N ALA A 6 -21.75 76.92 -26.93
CA ALA A 6 -23.13 77.40 -27.00
C ALA A 6 -23.63 77.47 -28.46
N ALA A 7 -22.75 77.87 -29.39
CA ALA A 7 -23.07 77.96 -30.81
C ALA A 7 -23.35 76.58 -31.41
N PHE A 8 -22.60 75.54 -31.02
CA PHE A 8 -22.89 74.15 -31.36
C PHE A 8 -24.30 73.76 -30.93
N LYS A 9 -24.65 73.99 -29.66
CA LYS A 9 -25.96 73.61 -29.10
C LYS A 9 -27.12 74.28 -29.82
N THR A 10 -26.94 75.52 -30.28
CA THR A 10 -27.92 76.21 -31.12
C THR A 10 -27.99 75.59 -32.51
N ALA A 11 -26.85 75.36 -33.16
CA ALA A 11 -26.79 74.86 -34.53
C ALA A 11 -27.31 73.42 -34.67
N ILE A 12 -26.94 72.52 -33.75
CA ILE A 12 -27.33 71.10 -33.80
C ILE A 12 -28.84 70.89 -33.60
N ARG A 13 -29.53 71.85 -32.97
CA ARG A 13 -30.98 71.86 -32.74
C ARG A 13 -31.78 72.56 -33.84
N ALA A 14 -31.14 73.20 -34.81
CA ALA A 14 -31.86 73.85 -35.89
C ALA A 14 -32.58 72.82 -36.79
N SER A 15 -33.74 73.17 -37.34
CA SER A 15 -34.48 72.30 -38.27
C SER A 15 -33.73 72.06 -39.59
N SER A 16 -32.85 73.00 -39.97
CA SER A 16 -31.94 72.88 -41.12
C SER A 16 -30.51 73.01 -40.64
N ARG A 17 -29.66 72.04 -41.01
CA ARG A 17 -28.30 71.90 -40.48
C ARG A 17 -27.37 71.45 -41.59
N THR A 18 -26.21 72.07 -41.66
CA THR A 18 -25.12 71.62 -42.53
C THR A 18 -24.13 70.82 -41.70
N ILE A 19 -23.99 69.54 -42.01
CA ILE A 19 -23.05 68.63 -41.35
C ILE A 19 -21.93 68.30 -42.33
N LYS A 20 -20.70 68.26 -41.84
CA LYS A 20 -19.55 67.72 -42.58
C LYS A 20 -18.92 66.58 -41.80
N ALA A 21 -18.32 65.66 -42.52
CA ALA A 21 -17.54 64.57 -41.96
C ALA A 21 -16.08 64.71 -42.37
N LYS A 22 -15.17 64.23 -41.51
CA LYS A 22 -13.77 64.04 -41.87
C LYS A 22 -13.17 62.87 -41.11
N LEU A 23 -12.15 62.28 -41.71
CA LEU A 23 -11.35 61.21 -41.13
C LEU A 23 -9.96 61.75 -40.88
N ILE A 24 -9.45 61.58 -39.67
CA ILE A 24 -8.09 61.99 -39.31
C ILE A 24 -7.27 60.73 -39.06
N LEU A 25 -6.23 60.56 -39.86
CA LEU A 25 -5.19 59.54 -39.72
C LEU A 25 -3.89 60.22 -39.33
N SER A 26 -2.87 59.44 -38.93
CA SER A 26 -1.57 59.97 -38.51
C SER A 26 -0.85 60.80 -39.58
N ASP A 27 -1.13 60.50 -40.84
CA ASP A 27 -0.41 60.96 -42.03
C ASP A 27 -1.31 61.70 -43.03
N ILE A 28 -2.64 61.60 -42.90
CA ILE A 28 -3.58 62.24 -43.81
C ILE A 28 -4.90 62.62 -43.13
N THR A 29 -5.55 63.67 -43.63
CA THR A 29 -6.95 64.00 -43.34
C THR A 29 -7.79 63.87 -44.61
N ILE A 30 -8.94 63.22 -44.51
CA ILE A 30 -9.86 62.97 -45.62
C ILE A 30 -11.19 63.67 -45.31
N GLU A 31 -11.64 64.54 -46.21
CA GLU A 31 -12.91 65.28 -46.07
C GLU A 31 -13.98 64.80 -47.06
N GLN A 32 -13.62 63.98 -48.05
CA GLN A 32 -14.51 63.42 -49.08
C GLN A 32 -15.32 62.21 -48.55
N VAL A 33 -15.88 62.35 -47.35
CA VAL A 33 -16.65 61.30 -46.70
C VAL A 33 -18.11 61.39 -47.11
N ASN A 34 -18.61 60.32 -47.73
CA ASN A 34 -19.99 60.23 -48.22
C ASN A 34 -20.91 59.47 -47.28
N LEU A 35 -20.39 58.51 -46.51
CA LEU A 35 -21.15 57.74 -45.54
C LEU A 35 -20.36 57.59 -44.24
N ILE A 36 -21.04 57.76 -43.11
CA ILE A 36 -20.66 57.16 -41.83
C ILE A 36 -21.90 56.43 -41.31
N ASP A 37 -21.77 55.14 -41.03
CA ASP A 37 -22.81 54.31 -40.41
C ASP A 37 -22.20 53.68 -39.16
N LEU A 38 -22.47 54.27 -37.99
CA LEU A 38 -21.93 53.87 -36.68
C LEU A 38 -23.00 53.17 -35.87
N ASP A 39 -22.71 51.96 -35.40
CA ASP A 39 -23.54 51.20 -34.48
C ASP A 39 -22.84 51.08 -33.12
N SER A 40 -23.51 51.58 -32.08
CA SER A 40 -23.01 51.62 -30.71
C SER A 40 -24.10 51.09 -29.78
N LEU A 41 -23.79 50.06 -28.99
CA LEU A 41 -24.81 49.40 -28.16
C LEU A 41 -24.29 48.99 -26.79
N LEU A 42 -25.10 49.23 -25.76
CA LEU A 42 -24.86 48.71 -24.41
C LEU A 42 -25.51 47.35 -24.19
N SER A 43 -26.62 47.05 -24.87
CA SER A 43 -27.35 45.77 -24.75
C SER A 43 -27.87 45.33 -26.12
N ASP A 44 -27.54 44.11 -26.52
CA ASP A 44 -28.09 43.46 -27.72
C ASP A 44 -29.42 42.74 -27.44
N GLU A 45 -29.82 42.64 -26.16
CA GLU A 45 -31.09 42.03 -25.76
C GLU A 45 -32.29 43.00 -25.81
N ASP A 46 -33.47 42.42 -25.69
CA ASP A 46 -34.74 43.13 -25.51
C ASP A 46 -34.94 43.69 -24.09
N GLY A 47 -33.97 43.52 -23.19
CA GLY A 47 -33.97 44.03 -21.83
C GLY A 47 -32.79 44.95 -21.51
N PHE A 48 -32.95 45.74 -20.45
CA PHE A 48 -31.83 46.43 -19.82
C PHE A 48 -30.89 45.42 -19.17
N ILE A 49 -29.60 45.60 -19.40
CA ILE A 49 -28.53 44.75 -18.89
C ILE A 49 -27.39 45.65 -18.41
N ILE A 50 -26.79 45.28 -17.29
CA ILE A 50 -25.52 45.82 -16.82
C ILE A 50 -24.42 44.77 -16.97
N GLY A 51 -23.16 45.20 -16.88
CA GLY A 51 -22.03 44.32 -17.02
C GLY A 51 -21.67 43.99 -18.46
N THR A 52 -21.88 44.93 -19.38
CA THR A 52 -21.52 44.74 -20.79
C THR A 52 -20.19 45.42 -21.12
N ALA A 53 -19.52 44.92 -22.17
CA ALA A 53 -18.26 45.44 -22.68
C ALA A 53 -18.25 45.30 -24.21
N ASN A 54 -19.19 45.98 -24.87
CA ASN A 54 -19.40 45.89 -26.31
C ASN A 54 -18.41 46.79 -27.07
N MET A 55 -18.14 46.41 -28.31
CA MET A 55 -17.33 47.20 -29.23
C MET A 55 -18.26 48.06 -30.08
N ASP A 56 -17.90 49.32 -30.29
CA ASP A 56 -18.52 50.16 -31.31
C ASP A 56 -17.99 49.75 -32.70
N VAL A 57 -18.88 49.63 -33.68
CA VAL A 57 -18.53 49.29 -35.06
C VAL A 57 -19.01 50.39 -36.00
N ALA A 58 -18.19 50.75 -36.99
CA ALA A 58 -18.55 51.78 -37.95
C ALA A 58 -18.18 51.36 -39.37
N ARG A 59 -19.00 51.78 -40.34
CA ARG A 59 -18.69 51.71 -41.76
C ARG A 59 -18.57 53.11 -42.32
N VAL A 60 -17.53 53.35 -43.09
CA VAL A 60 -17.26 54.64 -43.72
C VAL A 60 -17.09 54.45 -45.22
N GLU A 61 -17.71 55.33 -46.01
CA GLU A 61 -17.48 55.39 -47.46
C GLU A 61 -16.87 56.73 -47.84
N ILE A 62 -15.76 56.67 -48.57
CA ILE A 62 -15.04 57.81 -49.13
C ILE A 62 -15.28 57.80 -50.64
N SER A 63 -15.61 58.95 -51.20
CA SER A 63 -15.77 59.12 -52.65
C SER A 63 -14.67 59.94 -53.27
N ASP A 64 -14.57 59.82 -54.59
CA ASP A 64 -13.54 60.47 -55.39
C ASP A 64 -12.14 60.19 -54.85
N ASP A 65 -11.79 58.89 -54.70
CA ASP A 65 -10.58 58.38 -54.03
C ASP A 65 -9.41 59.37 -54.15
N PRO A 66 -9.15 60.16 -53.09
CA PRO A 66 -8.18 61.26 -53.16
C PRO A 66 -6.75 60.74 -53.27
N LEU A 67 -6.56 59.41 -53.20
CA LEU A 67 -5.29 58.71 -53.15
C LEU A 67 -5.07 57.83 -54.38
N ASN A 68 -5.79 58.14 -55.47
CA ASN A 68 -5.53 57.62 -56.80
C ASN A 68 -4.36 58.41 -57.46
N PRO A 69 -3.26 57.77 -57.89
CA PRO A 69 -3.05 56.32 -57.99
C PRO A 69 -2.72 55.63 -56.66
N LEU A 70 -3.26 54.40 -56.53
CA LEU A 70 -3.23 53.45 -55.41
C LEU A 70 -1.86 53.29 -54.73
N THR A 71 -1.48 54.26 -53.89
CA THR A 71 -0.22 54.24 -53.13
C THR A 71 -0.43 54.14 -51.63
N TYR A 72 -1.68 54.29 -51.19
CA TYR A 72 -2.04 54.34 -49.77
C TYR A 72 -2.87 53.12 -49.36
N SER A 73 -2.50 52.46 -48.25
CA SER A 73 -3.32 51.42 -47.62
C SER A 73 -3.94 51.90 -46.32
N PHE A 74 -5.21 51.57 -46.11
CA PHE A 74 -5.94 51.85 -44.87
C PHE A 74 -5.86 50.69 -43.88
N ASP A 75 -5.56 49.47 -44.33
CA ASP A 75 -5.62 48.27 -43.49
C ASP A 75 -4.75 48.40 -42.24
N GLY A 76 -5.35 48.13 -41.08
CA GLY A 76 -4.69 48.19 -39.78
C GLY A 76 -4.31 49.60 -39.31
N LYS A 77 -4.68 50.66 -40.04
CA LYS A 77 -4.50 52.04 -39.58
C LYS A 77 -5.60 52.43 -38.59
N GLU A 78 -5.25 53.36 -37.70
CA GLU A 78 -6.22 53.98 -36.80
C GLU A 78 -6.76 55.27 -37.42
N ILE A 79 -8.07 55.47 -37.28
CA ILE A 79 -8.82 56.61 -37.81
C ILE A 79 -9.62 57.25 -36.68
N ASP A 80 -9.49 58.56 -36.51
CA ASP A 80 -10.43 59.37 -35.74
C ASP A 80 -11.52 59.88 -36.68
N VAL A 81 -12.75 59.38 -36.46
CA VAL A 81 -13.94 59.71 -37.26
C VAL A 81 -14.60 60.92 -36.63
N GLN A 82 -14.73 62.03 -37.36
CA GLN A 82 -15.30 63.27 -36.83
C GLN A 82 -16.50 63.77 -37.64
N LEU A 83 -17.48 64.33 -36.93
CA LEU A 83 -18.56 65.12 -37.50
C LEU A 83 -18.41 66.58 -37.07
N GLY A 84 -18.71 67.50 -37.98
CA GLY A 84 -18.73 68.94 -37.74
C GLY A 84 -20.06 69.54 -38.11
N ILE A 85 -20.56 70.45 -37.26
CA ILE A 85 -21.77 71.24 -37.52
C ILE A 85 -21.37 72.66 -37.94
N GLU A 86 -22.02 73.18 -38.98
CA GLU A 86 -21.86 74.57 -39.37
C GLU A 86 -22.49 75.51 -38.33
N MET A 87 -21.71 76.47 -37.86
CA MET A 87 -22.10 77.55 -36.98
C MET A 87 -22.21 78.86 -37.78
N THR A 88 -22.65 79.92 -37.10
CA THR A 88 -22.75 81.26 -37.70
C THR A 88 -21.43 81.69 -38.36
N GLY A 89 -21.51 82.24 -39.58
CA GLY A 89 -20.34 82.68 -40.34
C GLY A 89 -19.58 81.56 -41.05
N SER A 90 -20.23 80.42 -41.33
CA SER A 90 -19.67 79.28 -42.07
C SER A 90 -18.41 78.68 -41.45
N THR A 91 -18.33 78.73 -40.11
CA THR A 91 -17.32 78.03 -39.31
C THR A 91 -17.87 76.69 -38.87
N TYR A 92 -17.00 75.69 -38.67
CA TYR A 92 -17.42 74.35 -38.25
C TYR A 92 -16.81 73.98 -36.90
N GLU A 93 -17.62 73.47 -35.99
CA GLU A 93 -17.14 72.83 -34.75
C GLU A 93 -17.18 71.32 -34.91
N TYR A 94 -16.00 70.69 -34.93
CA TYR A 94 -15.83 69.25 -35.13
C TYR A 94 -15.68 68.53 -33.80
N HIS A 95 -16.33 67.37 -33.69
CA HIS A 95 -16.19 66.45 -32.57
C HIS A 95 -15.97 65.03 -33.05
N SER A 96 -15.09 64.32 -32.33
CA SER A 96 -14.82 62.90 -32.56
C SER A 96 -16.04 62.05 -32.21
N LEU A 97 -16.37 61.08 -33.06
CA LEU A 97 -17.27 59.98 -32.76
C LEU A 97 -16.54 58.81 -32.11
N GLY A 98 -15.22 58.73 -32.30
CA GLY A 98 -14.35 57.71 -31.73
C GLY A 98 -13.10 57.48 -32.56
N LYS A 99 -12.17 56.71 -31.97
CA LYS A 99 -10.98 56.20 -32.64
C LYS A 99 -11.17 54.73 -32.97
N PHE A 100 -11.01 54.39 -34.24
CA PHE A 100 -11.29 53.06 -34.76
C PHE A 100 -10.10 52.51 -35.53
N LEU A 101 -9.91 51.20 -35.47
CA LEU A 101 -9.01 50.45 -36.33
C LEU A 101 -9.75 50.10 -37.63
N VAL A 102 -9.09 50.24 -38.77
CA VAL A 102 -9.57 49.68 -40.04
C VAL A 102 -9.37 48.17 -40.03
N GLU A 103 -10.46 47.43 -39.88
CA GLU A 103 -10.45 45.96 -39.95
C GLU A 103 -10.39 45.50 -41.40
N LYS A 104 -11.12 46.20 -42.29
CA LYS A 104 -11.19 45.86 -43.71
C LYS A 104 -11.30 47.12 -44.56
N SER A 105 -10.59 47.16 -45.69
CA SER A 105 -10.73 48.19 -46.70
C SER A 105 -10.99 47.60 -48.09
N ASP A 106 -12.01 48.11 -48.78
CA ASP A 106 -12.39 47.72 -50.13
C ASP A 106 -12.42 48.94 -51.05
N ARG A 107 -12.00 48.78 -52.31
CA ARG A 107 -12.06 49.83 -53.34
C ARG A 107 -12.84 49.38 -54.57
N LYS A 108 -13.74 50.23 -55.03
CA LYS A 108 -14.55 49.99 -56.22
C LYS A 108 -14.98 51.30 -56.86
N ASP A 109 -14.81 51.42 -58.18
CA ASP A 109 -15.34 52.54 -58.99
C ASP A 109 -15.02 53.94 -58.40
N ASN A 110 -13.77 54.17 -57.99
CA ASN A 110 -13.28 55.41 -57.36
C ASN A 110 -13.85 55.71 -55.94
N ASN A 111 -14.49 54.74 -55.30
CA ASN A 111 -14.92 54.80 -53.90
C ASN A 111 -14.12 53.82 -53.03
N ILE A 112 -13.93 54.19 -51.76
CA ILE A 112 -13.33 53.34 -50.72
C ILE A 112 -14.40 53.05 -49.65
N SER A 113 -14.57 51.79 -49.27
CA SER A 113 -15.37 51.37 -48.11
C SER A 113 -14.43 50.86 -47.03
N LEU A 114 -14.62 51.34 -45.80
CA LEU A 114 -13.84 50.94 -44.63
C LEU A 114 -14.78 50.38 -43.57
N ASP A 115 -14.52 49.16 -43.12
CA ASP A 115 -15.16 48.57 -41.93
C ASP A 115 -14.22 48.78 -40.73
N LEU A 116 -14.76 49.38 -39.68
CA LEU A 116 -14.01 49.92 -38.56
C LEU A 116 -14.51 49.35 -37.23
N VAL A 117 -13.58 49.09 -36.30
CA VAL A 117 -13.89 48.64 -34.93
C VAL A 117 -13.18 49.53 -33.91
N ASP A 118 -13.84 49.87 -32.81
CA ASP A 118 -13.21 50.66 -31.75
C ASP A 118 -12.11 49.87 -31.03
N ARG A 119 -11.32 50.53 -30.18
CA ARG A 119 -10.19 49.87 -29.50
C ARG A 119 -10.58 48.76 -28.52
N MET A 120 -11.87 48.50 -28.28
CA MET A 120 -12.30 47.39 -27.43
C MET A 120 -11.86 46.03 -28.01
N TYR A 121 -11.56 45.93 -29.32
CA TYR A 121 -10.98 44.73 -29.93
C TYR A 121 -9.70 44.25 -29.22
N LYS A 122 -8.92 45.17 -28.63
CA LYS A 122 -7.68 44.84 -27.90
C LYS A 122 -7.95 44.01 -26.64
N ALA A 123 -9.17 44.05 -26.13
CA ALA A 123 -9.60 43.33 -24.94
C ALA A 123 -9.98 41.86 -25.23
N GLU A 124 -9.98 41.42 -26.49
CA GLU A 124 -10.16 39.99 -26.86
C GLU A 124 -8.97 39.09 -26.51
N LYS A 125 -7.95 39.67 -25.88
CA LYS A 125 -6.82 38.93 -25.33
C LYS A 125 -7.24 38.15 -24.08
N GLN A 126 -6.74 36.91 -23.96
CA GLN A 126 -6.88 36.11 -22.75
C GLN A 126 -6.36 36.86 -21.52
N TYR A 127 -7.15 36.88 -20.45
CA TYR A 127 -6.76 37.45 -19.17
C TYR A 127 -6.08 36.39 -18.31
N LEU A 128 -4.89 36.71 -17.85
CA LEU A 128 -4.13 35.89 -16.90
C LEU A 128 -3.97 36.69 -15.61
N SER A 129 -4.66 36.29 -14.55
CA SER A 129 -4.54 37.01 -13.28
C SER A 129 -3.11 36.89 -12.72
N ASP A 130 -2.43 38.03 -12.68
CA ASP A 130 -1.08 38.30 -12.17
C ASP A 130 -1.08 38.88 -10.75
N LEU A 131 -2.27 39.00 -10.16
CA LEU A 131 -2.48 39.58 -8.83
C LEU A 131 -2.26 38.55 -7.72
N THR A 132 -1.75 39.04 -6.58
CA THR A 132 -1.80 38.31 -5.31
C THR A 132 -3.12 38.61 -4.62
N TYR A 133 -3.85 37.57 -4.21
CA TYR A 133 -5.11 37.71 -3.49
C TYR A 133 -4.85 37.70 -1.97
N PRO A 134 -5.58 38.49 -1.16
CA PRO A 134 -6.77 39.28 -1.50
C PRO A 134 -6.47 40.48 -2.40
N ALA A 135 -7.34 40.72 -3.38
CA ALA A 135 -7.21 41.83 -4.33
C ALA A 135 -8.54 42.60 -4.46
N THR A 136 -8.46 43.91 -4.68
CA THR A 136 -9.66 44.73 -4.90
C THR A 136 -10.16 44.61 -6.32
N LEU A 137 -11.46 44.84 -6.53
CA LEU A 137 -12.06 44.85 -7.86
C LEU A 137 -11.39 45.88 -8.78
N ASN A 138 -10.94 47.02 -8.26
CA ASN A 138 -10.15 47.98 -9.02
C ASN A 138 -8.78 47.45 -9.46
N GLN A 139 -8.08 46.68 -8.62
CA GLN A 139 -6.80 46.06 -9.02
C GLN A 139 -6.99 45.07 -10.17
N ILE A 140 -8.10 44.31 -10.15
CA ILE A 140 -8.48 43.39 -11.22
C ILE A 140 -8.73 44.16 -12.53
N LEU A 141 -9.49 45.25 -12.47
CA LEU A 141 -9.74 46.11 -13.63
C LEU A 141 -8.45 46.69 -14.22
N VAL A 142 -7.56 47.21 -13.36
CA VAL A 142 -6.28 47.79 -13.76
C VAL A 142 -5.38 46.73 -14.42
N SER A 143 -5.31 45.52 -13.86
CA SER A 143 -4.56 44.42 -14.45
C SER A 143 -5.09 44.05 -15.84
N ALA A 144 -6.41 43.88 -15.99
CA ALA A 144 -7.01 43.57 -17.29
C ALA A 144 -6.83 44.70 -18.33
N ALA A 145 -6.90 45.96 -17.90
CA ALA A 145 -6.64 47.13 -18.75
C ALA A 145 -5.19 47.15 -19.24
N ALA A 146 -4.23 46.90 -18.33
CA ALA A 146 -2.82 46.81 -18.68
C ALA A 146 -2.54 45.65 -19.67
N GLN A 147 -3.12 44.47 -19.43
CA GLN A 147 -2.93 43.30 -20.29
C GLN A 147 -3.49 43.49 -21.70
N SER A 148 -4.63 44.19 -21.83
CA SER A 148 -5.23 44.56 -23.12
C SER A 148 -4.56 45.76 -23.81
N GLY A 149 -3.68 46.48 -23.11
CA GLY A 149 -3.05 47.69 -23.66
C GLY A 149 -4.02 48.88 -23.82
N LEU A 150 -5.13 48.87 -23.08
CA LEU A 150 -6.06 49.99 -22.99
C LEU A 150 -5.72 50.87 -21.80
N THR A 151 -5.71 52.19 -22.01
CA THR A 151 -5.57 53.15 -20.90
C THR A 151 -6.90 53.24 -20.16
N LEU A 152 -6.90 52.93 -18.86
CA LEU A 152 -8.07 53.08 -18.00
C LEU A 152 -8.20 54.55 -17.56
N GLU A 153 -9.33 55.17 -17.85
CA GLU A 153 -9.63 56.56 -17.46
C GLU A 153 -10.56 56.65 -16.24
N THR A 154 -11.35 55.61 -15.95
CA THR A 154 -12.21 55.59 -14.76
C THR A 154 -11.37 55.53 -13.49
N SER A 155 -11.59 56.49 -12.60
CA SER A 155 -10.90 56.59 -11.30
C SER A 155 -11.74 56.13 -10.10
N SER A 156 -13.06 55.97 -10.28
CA SER A 156 -13.97 55.57 -9.21
C SER A 156 -15.24 54.94 -9.77
N PHE A 157 -15.73 53.88 -9.10
CA PHE A 157 -16.98 53.20 -9.42
C PHE A 157 -17.52 52.45 -8.18
N ALA A 158 -18.78 52.03 -8.21
CA ALA A 158 -19.37 51.25 -7.13
C ALA A 158 -18.62 49.92 -6.95
N ASN A 159 -18.46 49.45 -5.71
CA ASN A 159 -17.70 48.23 -5.38
C ASN A 159 -16.22 48.23 -5.80
N GLN A 160 -15.60 49.36 -6.18
CA GLN A 160 -14.18 49.39 -6.54
C GLN A 160 -13.24 48.88 -5.44
N THR A 161 -13.63 49.03 -4.17
CA THR A 161 -12.89 48.58 -2.99
C THR A 161 -13.35 47.20 -2.48
N TYR A 162 -14.32 46.56 -3.14
CA TYR A 162 -14.72 45.19 -2.81
C TYR A 162 -13.50 44.27 -2.93
N ILE A 163 -13.28 43.46 -1.90
CA ILE A 163 -12.14 42.55 -1.80
C ILE A 163 -12.58 41.17 -2.27
N VAL A 164 -11.91 40.68 -3.31
CA VAL A 164 -11.95 39.28 -3.70
C VAL A 164 -10.86 38.57 -2.89
N ASN A 165 -11.25 37.68 -1.98
CA ASN A 165 -10.33 37.06 -1.02
C ASN A 165 -9.47 35.96 -1.65
N GLU A 166 -10.05 35.18 -2.55
CA GLU A 166 -9.36 34.06 -3.22
C GLU A 166 -9.40 34.26 -4.73
N LYS A 167 -8.35 33.82 -5.41
CA LYS A 167 -8.28 33.86 -6.87
C LYS A 167 -9.46 33.06 -7.45
N PRO A 168 -10.36 33.69 -8.24
CA PRO A 168 -11.45 32.96 -8.85
C PRO A 168 -10.92 31.87 -9.78
N VAL A 169 -11.62 30.74 -9.83
CA VAL A 169 -11.28 29.63 -10.71
C VAL A 169 -11.88 29.88 -12.09
N PHE A 170 -11.05 30.04 -13.11
CA PHE A 170 -11.47 30.24 -14.50
C PHE A 170 -10.35 29.85 -15.48
N GLU A 171 -10.75 29.59 -16.73
CA GLU A 171 -9.86 29.36 -17.87
C GLU A 171 -10.44 30.07 -19.09
N ASP A 172 -9.57 30.48 -20.01
CA ASP A 172 -9.92 31.06 -21.32
C ASP A 172 -10.89 32.27 -21.30
N ILE A 173 -10.88 33.05 -20.21
CA ILE A 173 -11.63 34.32 -20.19
C ILE A 173 -10.81 35.45 -20.85
N THR A 174 -11.47 36.36 -21.54
CA THR A 174 -10.82 37.54 -22.14
C THR A 174 -10.79 38.73 -21.17
N CYS A 175 -9.88 39.68 -21.40
CA CYS A 175 -9.87 40.94 -20.65
C CYS A 175 -11.23 41.68 -20.80
N ARG A 176 -11.88 41.55 -21.96
CA ARG A 176 -13.22 42.11 -22.22
C ARG A 176 -14.29 41.52 -21.30
N GLN A 177 -14.25 40.21 -21.07
CA GLN A 177 -15.15 39.56 -20.10
C GLN A 177 -14.87 40.02 -18.67
N VAL A 178 -13.59 40.23 -18.31
CA VAL A 178 -13.24 40.82 -17.00
C VAL A 178 -13.83 42.23 -16.86
N PHE A 179 -13.76 43.07 -17.90
CA PHE A 179 -14.38 44.40 -17.89
C PHE A 179 -15.89 44.32 -17.70
N ALA A 180 -16.55 43.38 -18.36
CA ALA A 180 -17.98 43.10 -18.19
C ALA A 180 -18.32 42.73 -16.74
N TYR A 181 -17.61 41.77 -16.13
CA TYR A 181 -17.84 41.38 -14.72
C TYR A 181 -17.58 42.53 -13.74
N VAL A 182 -16.53 43.32 -13.95
CA VAL A 182 -16.26 44.50 -13.12
C VAL A 182 -17.36 45.55 -13.29
N ALA A 183 -17.77 45.82 -14.53
CA ALA A 183 -18.81 46.78 -14.85
C ALA A 183 -20.17 46.39 -14.27
N GLU A 184 -20.45 45.07 -14.18
CA GLU A 184 -21.66 44.55 -13.55
C GLU A 184 -21.71 44.95 -12.07
N LEU A 185 -20.60 44.73 -11.35
CA LEU A 185 -20.49 45.11 -9.94
C LEU A 185 -20.39 46.63 -9.73
N ALA A 186 -20.03 47.38 -10.77
CA ALA A 186 -20.11 48.84 -10.80
C ALA A 186 -21.54 49.38 -11.01
N GLY A 187 -22.52 48.53 -11.35
CA GLY A 187 -23.87 48.95 -11.70
C GLY A 187 -23.95 49.63 -13.06
N GLY A 188 -23.07 49.25 -13.99
CA GLY A 188 -22.86 49.97 -15.23
C GLY A 188 -22.35 49.09 -16.38
N TYR A 189 -21.55 49.69 -17.25
CA TYR A 189 -21.00 49.07 -18.46
C TYR A 189 -19.56 49.55 -18.69
N ALA A 190 -18.77 48.71 -19.34
CA ALA A 190 -17.45 49.05 -19.84
C ALA A 190 -17.53 49.46 -21.31
N ARG A 191 -16.80 50.50 -21.70
CA ARG A 191 -16.66 50.89 -23.11
C ARG A 191 -15.33 51.58 -23.38
N VAL A 192 -14.98 51.72 -24.64
CA VAL A 192 -13.96 52.67 -25.07
C VAL A 192 -14.63 54.02 -25.31
N ASN A 193 -14.08 55.09 -24.72
CA ASN A 193 -14.56 56.44 -24.93
C ASN A 193 -14.02 57.00 -26.25
N ARG A 194 -14.51 58.19 -26.66
CA ARG A 194 -14.10 58.84 -27.92
C ARG A 194 -12.60 59.12 -28.01
N ALA A 195 -11.90 59.27 -26.88
CA ALA A 195 -10.44 59.46 -26.84
C ALA A 195 -9.65 58.16 -27.09
N GLY A 196 -10.33 57.01 -27.05
CA GLY A 196 -9.75 55.68 -27.20
C GLY A 196 -9.29 55.04 -25.88
N ASN A 197 -9.85 55.47 -24.75
CA ASN A 197 -9.55 54.98 -23.40
C ASN A 197 -10.70 54.12 -22.86
N LEU A 198 -10.37 53.12 -22.05
CA LEU A 198 -11.35 52.29 -21.33
C LEU A 198 -12.00 53.11 -20.21
N VAL A 199 -13.33 53.06 -20.14
CA VAL A 199 -14.13 53.63 -19.06
C VAL A 199 -15.17 52.62 -18.57
N ILE A 200 -15.35 52.57 -17.25
CA ILE A 200 -16.53 52.02 -16.59
C ILE A 200 -17.48 53.19 -16.29
N ARG A 201 -18.72 53.11 -16.78
CA ARG A 201 -19.74 54.16 -16.61
C ARG A 201 -21.08 53.56 -16.17
N THR A 202 -21.84 54.36 -15.44
CA THR A 202 -23.25 54.09 -15.12
C THR A 202 -24.16 54.96 -15.99
N LEU A 203 -25.46 54.69 -15.98
CA LEU A 203 -26.45 55.56 -16.63
C LEU A 203 -26.48 56.95 -15.96
N GLY A 204 -26.75 57.99 -16.76
CA GLY A 204 -26.74 59.38 -16.31
C GLY A 204 -27.89 59.71 -15.35
N ALA A 205 -27.62 60.46 -14.29
CA ALA A 205 -28.66 60.80 -13.30
C ALA A 205 -29.69 61.82 -13.82
N THR A 206 -29.28 62.74 -14.70
CA THR A 206 -30.09 63.88 -15.17
C THR A 206 -30.18 63.92 -16.68
N SER A 207 -31.34 64.32 -17.20
CA SER A 207 -31.54 64.52 -18.63
C SER A 207 -30.60 65.59 -19.19
N VAL A 208 -29.90 65.27 -20.27
CA VAL A 208 -28.93 66.17 -20.93
C VAL A 208 -29.56 66.96 -22.08
N THR A 209 -30.67 66.48 -22.62
CA THR A 209 -31.39 67.15 -23.71
C THR A 209 -32.87 66.76 -23.74
N ASN A 210 -33.69 67.64 -24.29
CA ASN A 210 -35.10 67.40 -24.55
C ASN A 210 -35.31 67.28 -26.06
N ILE A 211 -35.96 66.19 -26.49
CA ILE A 211 -36.30 65.90 -27.88
C ILE A 211 -37.82 66.02 -27.99
N THR A 212 -38.27 66.85 -28.91
CA THR A 212 -39.69 67.18 -29.11
C THR A 212 -40.18 66.73 -30.48
N GLY A 213 -41.49 66.62 -30.65
CA GLY A 213 -42.17 66.19 -31.89
C GLY A 213 -41.71 66.81 -33.21
N ASP A 214 -41.13 68.00 -33.19
CA ASP A 214 -40.57 68.69 -34.36
C ASP A 214 -39.19 68.17 -34.79
N HIS A 215 -38.51 67.40 -33.94
CA HIS A 215 -37.15 66.92 -34.16
C HIS A 215 -37.04 65.42 -34.48
N TYR A 216 -38.14 64.66 -34.35
CA TYR A 216 -38.14 63.23 -34.66
C TYR A 216 -39.07 62.86 -35.81
N ILE A 217 -38.73 61.76 -36.48
CA ILE A 217 -39.44 61.21 -37.63
C ILE A 217 -40.45 60.15 -37.16
N ASP A 218 -40.01 59.30 -36.24
CA ASP A 218 -40.81 58.22 -35.67
C ASP A 218 -40.39 58.00 -34.21
N TYR A 219 -41.37 57.72 -33.35
CA TYR A 219 -41.16 57.43 -31.94
C TYR A 219 -42.12 56.34 -31.47
N LYS A 220 -41.54 55.18 -31.14
CA LYS A 220 -42.24 54.01 -30.63
C LYS A 220 -42.00 53.88 -29.13
N GLN A 221 -43.03 54.12 -28.33
CA GLN A 221 -43.00 53.88 -26.90
C GLN A 221 -43.47 52.47 -26.54
N SER A 222 -42.83 51.86 -25.53
CA SER A 222 -43.28 50.60 -24.94
C SER A 222 -44.24 50.85 -23.79
N GLU A 223 -45.33 50.08 -23.73
CA GLU A 223 -46.32 50.11 -22.63
C GLU A 223 -46.03 49.08 -21.54
N SER A 224 -45.11 48.14 -21.77
CA SER A 224 -45.10 46.83 -21.11
C SER A 224 -44.52 46.78 -19.67
N ALA A 225 -43.79 47.81 -19.22
CA ALA A 225 -43.44 48.10 -17.82
C ALA A 225 -42.42 49.27 -17.79
N PRO A 226 -42.38 50.08 -16.71
CA PRO A 226 -41.32 51.06 -16.54
C PRO A 226 -39.95 50.36 -16.37
N GLY A 227 -38.89 50.97 -16.89
CA GLY A 227 -37.50 50.57 -16.68
C GLY A 227 -36.98 50.84 -15.27
N LEU A 228 -37.87 50.86 -14.27
CA LEU A 228 -37.56 51.08 -12.87
C LEU A 228 -36.84 49.85 -12.28
N ILE A 229 -35.88 50.09 -11.40
CA ILE A 229 -35.25 49.09 -10.55
C ILE A 229 -35.34 49.56 -9.10
N ASP A 230 -36.09 48.83 -8.28
CA ASP A 230 -36.33 49.17 -6.87
C ASP A 230 -36.09 47.98 -5.91
N GLN A 231 -35.71 46.82 -6.46
CA GLN A 231 -35.16 45.67 -5.76
C GLN A 231 -34.03 45.03 -6.58
N LEU A 232 -32.94 44.64 -5.91
CA LEU A 232 -31.78 43.96 -6.49
C LEU A 232 -31.51 42.65 -5.74
N ILE A 233 -31.26 41.58 -6.49
CA ILE A 233 -30.82 40.30 -5.96
C ILE A 233 -29.47 39.94 -6.58
N VAL A 234 -28.47 39.63 -5.76
CA VAL A 234 -27.19 39.08 -6.20
C VAL A 234 -27.12 37.63 -5.79
N LYS A 235 -26.84 36.72 -6.73
CA LYS A 235 -26.69 35.27 -6.50
C LYS A 235 -25.29 34.83 -6.90
N SER A 236 -24.65 34.04 -6.04
CA SER A 236 -23.39 33.35 -6.34
C SER A 236 -23.52 31.90 -5.85
N GLY A 237 -23.68 30.97 -6.80
CA GLY A 237 -24.00 29.57 -6.46
C GLY A 237 -25.31 29.46 -5.66
N THR A 238 -25.24 28.91 -4.44
CA THR A 238 -26.40 28.76 -3.54
C THR A 238 -26.66 29.97 -2.65
N GLU A 239 -25.71 30.90 -2.57
CA GLU A 239 -25.85 32.10 -1.74
C GLU A 239 -26.57 33.21 -2.51
N ALA A 240 -27.37 33.99 -1.78
CA ALA A 240 -28.06 35.15 -2.34
C ALA A 240 -28.15 36.27 -1.31
N ALA A 241 -28.05 37.50 -1.77
CA ALA A 241 -28.35 38.69 -0.97
C ALA A 241 -29.28 39.62 -1.74
N THR A 242 -30.14 40.31 -1.00
CA THR A 242 -31.18 41.19 -1.55
C THR A 242 -31.07 42.58 -0.95
N ALA A 243 -31.25 43.60 -1.78
CA ALA A 243 -31.42 44.99 -1.35
C ALA A 243 -32.65 45.61 -2.04
N GLY A 244 -33.35 46.48 -1.32
CA GLY A 244 -34.62 47.06 -1.79
C GLY A 244 -35.84 46.17 -1.53
N THR A 245 -37.01 46.80 -1.50
CA THR A 245 -38.29 46.17 -1.14
C THR A 245 -39.36 46.35 -2.22
N GLY A 246 -39.00 46.89 -3.37
CA GLY A 246 -39.92 47.08 -4.48
C GLY A 246 -40.17 45.80 -5.27
N ILE A 247 -40.93 45.91 -6.34
CA ILE A 247 -41.38 44.78 -7.16
C ILE A 247 -40.66 44.69 -8.51
N ASN A 248 -39.82 45.68 -8.84
CA ASN A 248 -39.08 45.74 -10.09
C ASN A 248 -37.67 45.20 -9.84
N ILE A 249 -37.56 43.87 -9.90
CA ILE A 249 -36.35 43.13 -9.55
C ILE A 249 -35.35 43.16 -10.70
N TYR A 250 -34.10 43.47 -10.38
CA TYR A 250 -32.94 43.13 -11.21
C TYR A 250 -32.14 42.02 -10.51
N THR A 251 -31.72 40.99 -11.24
CA THR A 251 -30.94 39.88 -10.67
C THR A 251 -29.58 39.78 -11.34
N VAL A 252 -28.51 39.84 -10.54
CA VAL A 252 -27.15 39.47 -10.95
C VAL A 252 -26.89 38.03 -10.54
N VAL A 253 -26.40 37.22 -11.48
CA VAL A 253 -26.17 35.79 -11.27
C VAL A 253 -24.77 35.40 -11.70
N ASP A 254 -24.08 34.69 -10.82
CA ASP A 254 -22.78 34.07 -11.09
C ASP A 254 -21.74 35.04 -11.65
N ASN A 255 -21.67 36.26 -11.11
CA ASN A 255 -20.54 37.13 -11.41
C ASN A 255 -19.24 36.47 -10.91
N LEU A 256 -18.23 36.37 -11.79
CA LEU A 256 -16.98 35.64 -11.52
C LEU A 256 -16.25 36.09 -10.25
N PHE A 257 -16.38 37.36 -9.87
CA PHE A 257 -15.64 37.95 -8.75
C PHE A 257 -16.42 37.95 -7.43
N VAL A 258 -17.73 37.65 -7.45
CA VAL A 258 -18.55 37.66 -6.23
C VAL A 258 -18.36 36.38 -5.43
N GLN A 259 -17.71 36.51 -4.28
CA GLN A 259 -17.54 35.41 -3.32
C GLN A 259 -18.60 35.40 -2.21
N ASN A 260 -19.12 36.57 -1.84
CA ASN A 260 -20.19 36.73 -0.87
C ASN A 260 -21.14 37.83 -1.38
N PRO A 261 -22.38 37.48 -1.78
CA PRO A 261 -23.34 38.45 -2.31
C PRO A 261 -23.64 39.64 -1.39
N ALA A 262 -23.56 39.46 -0.06
CA ALA A 262 -23.87 40.52 0.90
C ALA A 262 -22.89 41.70 0.84
N ASP A 263 -21.65 41.45 0.41
CA ASP A 263 -20.58 42.46 0.37
C ASP A 263 -20.69 43.42 -0.82
N VAL A 264 -21.48 43.05 -1.85
CA VAL A 264 -21.62 43.82 -3.10
C VAL A 264 -23.01 44.41 -3.32
N VAL A 265 -24.06 43.76 -2.79
CA VAL A 265 -25.46 44.08 -3.12
C VAL A 265 -25.85 45.51 -2.72
N GLY A 266 -25.35 46.03 -1.60
CA GLY A 266 -25.73 47.35 -1.11
C GLY A 266 -25.24 48.49 -2.01
N ASN A 267 -23.95 48.51 -2.34
CA ASN A 267 -23.38 49.51 -3.25
C ASN A 267 -23.94 49.39 -4.67
N LEU A 268 -24.16 48.15 -5.12
CA LEU A 268 -24.74 47.89 -6.43
C LEU A 268 -26.19 48.40 -6.50
N TYR A 269 -26.99 48.15 -5.46
CA TYR A 269 -28.35 48.68 -5.36
C TYR A 269 -28.36 50.21 -5.38
N ALA A 270 -27.47 50.87 -4.64
CA ALA A 270 -27.38 52.32 -4.65
C ALA A 270 -27.07 52.91 -6.04
N ALA A 271 -26.30 52.19 -6.87
CA ALA A 271 -26.01 52.60 -8.24
C ALA A 271 -27.21 52.38 -9.20
N LEU A 272 -28.03 51.35 -8.96
CA LEU A 272 -29.13 50.97 -9.84
C LEU A 272 -30.48 51.55 -9.45
N SER A 273 -30.70 51.88 -8.17
CA SER A 273 -31.99 52.37 -7.66
C SER A 273 -32.38 53.75 -8.23
N THR A 274 -31.46 54.44 -8.90
CA THR A 274 -31.71 55.70 -9.60
C THR A 274 -32.26 55.51 -11.01
N ILE A 275 -32.25 54.28 -11.53
CA ILE A 275 -32.68 53.97 -12.89
C ILE A 275 -34.20 53.95 -12.93
N ASN A 276 -34.76 54.86 -13.72
CA ASN A 276 -36.16 54.90 -14.09
C ASN A 276 -36.27 55.52 -15.48
N TYR A 277 -36.90 54.80 -16.41
CA TYR A 277 -37.03 55.24 -17.79
C TYR A 277 -38.22 54.63 -18.52
N LYS A 278 -38.65 55.31 -19.58
CA LYS A 278 -39.62 54.83 -20.55
C LYS A 278 -38.87 54.10 -21.69
N ALA A 279 -39.11 52.80 -21.81
CA ALA A 279 -38.57 52.01 -22.91
C ALA A 279 -39.20 52.41 -24.25
N GLY A 280 -38.42 52.36 -25.33
CA GLY A 280 -38.86 52.77 -26.65
C GLY A 280 -37.71 52.93 -27.64
N GLU A 281 -38.07 53.31 -28.85
CA GLU A 281 -37.15 53.57 -29.96
C GLU A 281 -37.56 54.85 -30.68
N ILE A 282 -36.60 55.70 -31.01
CA ILE A 282 -36.82 56.98 -31.69
C ILE A 282 -35.88 57.10 -32.88
N ASN A 283 -36.45 57.41 -34.04
CA ASN A 283 -35.73 57.79 -35.25
C ASN A 283 -35.85 59.31 -35.41
N TRP A 284 -34.73 60.02 -35.39
CA TRP A 284 -34.73 61.48 -35.32
C TRP A 284 -33.56 62.11 -36.05
N ILE A 285 -33.50 63.45 -36.06
CA ILE A 285 -32.46 64.18 -36.78
C ILE A 285 -31.06 63.98 -36.17
N GLY A 286 -30.96 63.61 -34.88
CA GLY A 286 -29.71 63.24 -34.22
C GLY A 286 -28.89 64.39 -33.63
N ASP A 287 -28.06 64.08 -32.64
CA ASP A 287 -27.11 64.97 -31.97
C ASP A 287 -25.84 64.20 -31.60
N PHE A 288 -24.78 64.37 -32.39
CA PHE A 288 -23.52 63.64 -32.20
C PHE A 288 -22.73 64.07 -30.96
N SER A 289 -23.24 64.99 -30.13
CA SER A 289 -22.67 65.30 -28.81
C SER A 289 -23.19 64.38 -27.69
N LEU A 290 -24.28 63.65 -27.92
CA LEU A 290 -24.81 62.65 -26.99
C LEU A 290 -23.91 61.41 -26.94
N ASP A 291 -23.94 60.65 -25.86
CA ASP A 291 -23.22 59.37 -25.69
C ASP A 291 -24.12 58.28 -25.12
N LEU A 292 -23.72 57.01 -25.31
CA LEU A 292 -24.35 55.88 -24.64
C LEU A 292 -24.40 56.08 -23.12
N GLY A 293 -25.57 55.80 -22.56
CA GLY A 293 -25.95 55.95 -21.16
C GLY A 293 -26.40 57.35 -20.76
N ASP A 294 -26.35 58.34 -21.66
CA ASP A 294 -26.97 59.64 -21.39
C ASP A 294 -28.48 59.49 -21.19
N LYS A 295 -29.00 60.21 -20.20
CA LYS A 295 -30.43 60.36 -19.99
C LYS A 295 -30.94 61.47 -20.91
N VAL A 296 -32.06 61.24 -21.59
CA VAL A 296 -32.71 62.22 -22.45
C VAL A 296 -34.20 62.23 -22.17
N THR A 297 -34.85 63.36 -22.43
CA THR A 297 -36.31 63.48 -22.29
C THR A 297 -36.93 63.55 -23.68
N ILE A 298 -37.93 62.72 -23.95
CA ILE A 298 -38.66 62.70 -25.22
C ILE A 298 -40.12 63.01 -24.92
N ASP A 299 -40.62 64.15 -25.39
CA ASP A 299 -41.99 64.63 -25.13
C ASP A 299 -42.43 64.53 -23.65
N GLY A 300 -41.52 64.85 -22.73
CA GLY A 300 -41.78 64.84 -21.28
C GLY A 300 -41.49 63.51 -20.57
N GLU A 301 -41.20 62.44 -21.31
CA GLU A 301 -40.85 61.14 -20.75
C GLU A 301 -39.35 60.92 -20.77
N ASP A 302 -38.78 60.56 -19.63
CA ASP A 302 -37.35 60.31 -19.50
C ASP A 302 -36.97 58.93 -20.07
N THR A 303 -35.91 58.87 -20.87
CA THR A 303 -35.31 57.65 -21.39
C THR A 303 -33.78 57.67 -21.37
N TYR A 304 -33.14 56.54 -21.72
CA TYR A 304 -31.69 56.40 -21.80
C TYR A 304 -31.24 56.02 -23.19
N ILE A 305 -30.07 56.51 -23.60
CA ILE A 305 -29.42 56.10 -24.85
C ILE A 305 -28.68 54.77 -24.59
N ILE A 306 -29.40 53.64 -24.70
CA ILE A 306 -28.81 52.31 -24.46
C ILE A 306 -28.21 51.75 -25.76
N ASN A 307 -28.94 51.85 -26.87
CA ASN A 307 -28.44 51.56 -28.20
C ASN A 307 -28.60 52.79 -29.08
N ARG A 308 -27.64 52.97 -29.98
CA ARG A 308 -27.50 54.16 -30.80
C ARG A 308 -26.96 53.80 -32.17
N LYS A 309 -27.64 54.24 -33.22
CA LYS A 309 -27.12 54.19 -34.59
C LYS A 309 -27.03 55.59 -35.16
N ILE A 310 -25.84 56.01 -35.58
CA ILE A 310 -25.63 57.28 -36.28
C ILE A 310 -25.41 57.01 -37.75
N LYS A 311 -26.20 57.66 -38.60
CA LYS A 311 -26.02 57.64 -40.04
C LYS A 311 -25.82 59.04 -40.60
N TYR A 312 -24.65 59.28 -41.17
CA TYR A 312 -24.35 60.48 -41.95
C TYR A 312 -24.26 60.10 -43.43
N ALA A 313 -25.06 60.76 -44.26
CA ALA A 313 -25.01 60.64 -45.73
C ALA A 313 -25.36 61.99 -46.38
N GLY A 314 -24.51 63.01 -46.14
CA GLY A 314 -24.79 64.41 -46.47
C GLY A 314 -25.75 65.12 -45.51
N GLY A 315 -26.54 64.36 -44.75
CA GLY A 315 -27.29 64.81 -43.57
C GLY A 315 -27.17 63.78 -42.45
N LEU A 316 -27.46 64.21 -41.22
CA LEU A 316 -27.42 63.36 -40.03
C LEU A 316 -28.81 62.76 -39.76
N ARG A 317 -28.82 61.46 -39.46
CA ARG A 317 -29.94 60.76 -38.83
C ARG A 317 -29.43 59.89 -37.70
N GLU A 318 -30.27 59.68 -36.72
CA GLU A 318 -29.95 58.88 -35.56
C GLU A 318 -31.14 58.04 -35.13
N MET A 319 -30.86 56.80 -34.73
CA MET A 319 -31.78 55.94 -34.01
C MET A 319 -31.28 55.77 -32.58
N LEU A 320 -32.15 56.00 -31.60
CA LEU A 320 -31.91 55.68 -30.20
C LEU A 320 -32.90 54.63 -29.76
N ARG A 321 -32.44 53.65 -28.98
CA ARG A 321 -33.29 52.62 -28.39
C ARG A 321 -32.96 52.42 -26.92
N ALA A 322 -34.01 52.35 -26.12
CA ALA A 322 -33.99 51.91 -24.73
C ALA A 322 -34.86 50.63 -24.63
N PRO A 323 -34.25 49.43 -24.59
CA PRO A 323 -35.01 48.19 -24.43
C PRO A 323 -35.80 48.16 -23.13
N GLY A 324 -36.85 47.33 -23.05
CA GLY A 324 -37.63 47.16 -21.83
C GLY A 324 -38.41 45.85 -21.87
N LYS A 325 -38.21 45.04 -20.83
CA LYS A 325 -38.95 43.79 -20.59
C LYS A 325 -40.15 44.04 -19.69
N SER A 326 -41.21 43.25 -19.85
CA SER A 326 -42.34 43.25 -18.91
C SER A 326 -41.92 42.69 -17.55
N ASN A 327 -42.68 42.95 -16.49
CA ASN A 327 -42.36 42.40 -15.16
C ASN A 327 -42.36 40.86 -15.15
N ILE A 328 -43.24 40.22 -15.92
CA ILE A 328 -43.28 38.74 -16.07
C ILE A 328 -41.97 38.21 -16.69
N GLU A 329 -41.45 38.91 -17.70
CA GLU A 329 -40.17 38.57 -18.34
C GLU A 329 -38.98 38.84 -17.41
N LYS A 330 -39.01 39.94 -16.64
CA LYS A 330 -38.00 40.25 -15.62
C LYS A 330 -37.94 39.15 -14.55
N ASP A 331 -39.09 38.68 -14.07
CA ASP A 331 -39.18 37.58 -13.08
C ASP A 331 -38.68 36.24 -13.63
N SER A 332 -38.61 36.10 -14.96
CA SER A 332 -38.05 34.94 -15.65
C SER A 332 -36.54 35.07 -15.96
N THR A 333 -35.92 36.20 -15.62
CA THR A 333 -34.48 36.47 -15.83
C THR A 333 -33.67 36.24 -14.55
N GLY A 334 -32.46 35.72 -14.72
CA GLY A 334 -31.66 35.10 -13.65
C GLY A 334 -31.32 33.64 -13.94
N LYS A 335 -31.24 33.25 -15.22
CA LYS A 335 -30.68 31.95 -15.60
C LYS A 335 -29.19 31.98 -15.28
N PRO A 336 -28.66 30.95 -14.61
CA PRO A 336 -27.23 30.80 -14.42
C PRO A 336 -26.49 30.88 -15.74
N ASN A 337 -25.32 31.51 -15.76
CA ASN A 337 -24.48 31.51 -16.95
C ASN A 337 -23.87 30.11 -17.11
N THR A 338 -24.58 29.23 -17.81
CA THR A 338 -24.19 27.82 -17.98
C THR A 338 -22.78 27.69 -18.55
N ASN A 339 -22.35 28.60 -19.44
CA ASN A 339 -21.00 28.58 -20.00
C ASN A 339 -19.93 28.91 -18.95
N LEU A 340 -20.19 29.89 -18.09
CA LEU A 340 -19.29 30.21 -16.99
C LEU A 340 -19.19 29.03 -16.01
N GLN A 341 -20.31 28.45 -15.61
CA GLN A 341 -20.34 27.27 -14.74
C GLN A 341 -19.59 26.08 -15.35
N ILE A 342 -19.80 25.80 -16.65
CA ILE A 342 -19.08 24.76 -17.37
C ILE A 342 -17.57 25.02 -17.35
N ASN A 343 -17.13 26.27 -17.59
CA ASN A 343 -15.71 26.60 -17.60
C ASN A 343 -15.09 26.52 -16.20
N GLN A 344 -15.80 26.95 -15.16
CA GLN A 344 -15.41 26.76 -13.77
C GLN A 344 -15.26 25.27 -13.43
N ILE A 345 -16.25 24.44 -13.77
CA ILE A 345 -16.22 22.99 -13.55
C ILE A 345 -15.05 22.35 -14.30
N LYS A 346 -14.83 22.69 -15.57
CA LYS A 346 -13.67 22.19 -16.34
C LYS A 346 -12.34 22.53 -15.66
N THR A 347 -12.21 23.76 -15.17
CA THR A 347 -11.00 24.21 -14.48
C THR A 347 -10.81 23.47 -13.15
N GLN A 348 -11.89 23.30 -12.37
CA GLN A 348 -11.87 22.54 -11.13
C GLN A 348 -11.48 21.07 -11.37
N LEU A 349 -12.00 20.44 -12.43
CA LEU A 349 -11.64 19.08 -12.81
C LEU A 349 -10.15 18.96 -13.16
N LYS A 350 -9.58 19.92 -13.90
CA LYS A 350 -8.13 19.95 -14.19
C LYS A 350 -7.29 20.08 -12.92
N ILE A 351 -7.71 20.94 -11.97
CA ILE A 351 -7.03 21.09 -10.68
C ILE A 351 -7.09 19.78 -9.89
N GLN A 352 -8.28 19.15 -9.81
CA GLN A 352 -8.45 17.88 -9.12
C GLN A 352 -7.60 16.76 -9.75
N ASP A 353 -7.54 16.67 -11.08
CA ASP A 353 -6.69 15.71 -11.79
C ASP A 353 -5.19 15.91 -11.43
N GLY A 354 -4.72 17.15 -11.39
CA GLY A 354 -3.38 17.48 -10.94
C GLY A 354 -3.09 17.05 -9.49
N LEU A 355 -4.03 17.31 -8.58
CA LEU A 355 -3.92 16.89 -7.17
C LEU A 355 -3.93 15.36 -7.01
N ILE A 356 -4.75 14.65 -7.78
CA ILE A 356 -4.79 13.18 -7.80
C ILE A 356 -3.44 12.63 -8.28
N ASN A 357 -2.89 13.17 -9.37
CA ASN A 357 -1.60 12.73 -9.90
C ASN A 357 -0.43 13.00 -8.92
N GLN A 358 -0.45 14.15 -8.23
CA GLN A 358 0.50 14.42 -7.15
C GLN A 358 0.35 13.39 -6.02
N LYS A 359 -0.88 13.10 -5.60
CA LYS A 359 -1.15 12.16 -4.52
C LYS A 359 -0.70 10.73 -4.87
N ILE A 360 -0.93 10.30 -6.11
CA ILE A 360 -0.42 9.02 -6.64
C ILE A 360 1.10 8.99 -6.55
N SER A 361 1.77 10.05 -6.99
CA SER A 361 3.24 10.14 -6.92
C SER A 361 3.76 10.05 -5.48
N GLU A 362 3.11 10.72 -4.53
CA GLU A 362 3.44 10.63 -3.10
C GLU A 362 3.24 9.21 -2.53
N ASP A 363 2.15 8.54 -2.92
CA ASP A 363 1.84 7.20 -2.43
C ASP A 363 2.76 6.13 -3.08
N GLU A 364 3.19 6.33 -4.34
CA GLU A 364 4.24 5.52 -4.99
C GLU A 364 5.57 5.61 -4.23
N ILE A 365 5.97 6.80 -3.79
CA ILE A 365 7.18 6.99 -2.97
C ILE A 365 7.04 6.23 -1.65
N LYS A 366 5.92 6.38 -0.93
CA LYS A 366 5.68 5.66 0.33
C LYS A 366 5.66 4.15 0.16
N PHE A 367 5.09 3.65 -0.93
CA PHE A 367 5.09 2.22 -1.22
C PHE A 367 6.51 1.69 -1.46
N SER A 368 7.36 2.46 -2.14
CA SER A 368 8.78 2.13 -2.30
C SER A 368 9.52 2.10 -0.97
N GLU A 369 9.28 3.08 -0.08
CA GLU A 369 9.88 3.13 1.25
C GLU A 369 9.46 1.92 2.10
N LEU A 370 8.17 1.57 2.07
CA LEU A 370 7.65 0.40 2.79
C LEU A 370 8.26 -0.90 2.27
N ASN A 371 8.41 -1.06 0.95
CA ASN A 371 9.06 -2.24 0.38
C ASN A 371 10.51 -2.36 0.84
N GLN A 372 11.25 -1.25 0.91
CA GLN A 372 12.60 -1.25 1.44
C GLN A 372 12.64 -1.67 2.92
N GLU A 373 11.68 -1.23 3.74
CA GLU A 373 11.56 -1.64 5.14
C GLU A 373 11.23 -3.14 5.27
N ILE A 374 10.34 -3.67 4.43
CA ILE A 374 10.02 -5.11 4.36
C ILE A 374 11.27 -5.92 4.00
N ASP A 375 12.05 -5.47 3.02
CA ASP A 375 13.31 -6.13 2.62
C ASP A 375 14.31 -6.16 3.79
N ASN A 376 14.43 -5.04 4.52
CA ASN A 376 15.29 -4.95 5.70
C ASN A 376 14.84 -5.91 6.82
N ILE A 377 13.54 -5.93 7.14
CA ILE A 377 12.98 -6.84 8.16
C ILE A 377 13.18 -8.30 7.74
N THR A 378 12.95 -8.62 6.47
CA THR A 378 13.12 -9.96 5.92
C THR A 378 14.57 -10.43 6.08
N ALA A 379 15.54 -9.56 5.79
CA ALA A 379 16.95 -9.84 6.02
C ALA A 379 17.29 -10.06 7.51
N GLU A 380 16.73 -9.24 8.41
CA GLU A 380 16.94 -9.38 9.85
C GLU A 380 16.36 -10.70 10.40
N VAL A 381 15.15 -11.07 9.97
CA VAL A 381 14.49 -12.33 10.35
C VAL A 381 15.30 -13.52 9.86
N ALA A 382 15.80 -13.50 8.62
CA ALA A 382 16.65 -14.55 8.08
C ALA A 382 17.92 -14.72 8.94
N ASN A 383 18.59 -13.62 9.31
CA ASN A 383 19.79 -13.66 10.16
C ASN A 383 19.50 -14.23 11.57
N LYS A 384 18.39 -13.84 12.18
CA LYS A 384 17.96 -14.37 13.50
C LYS A 384 17.63 -15.85 13.45
N ALA A 385 16.96 -16.31 12.38
CA ALA A 385 16.63 -17.72 12.18
C ALA A 385 17.90 -18.58 12.06
N SER A 386 18.90 -18.14 11.28
CA SER A 386 20.19 -18.83 11.18
C SER A 386 20.93 -18.89 12.52
N SER A 387 20.88 -17.82 13.32
CA SER A 387 21.50 -17.79 14.66
C SER A 387 20.82 -18.77 15.63
N ALA A 388 19.48 -18.87 15.60
CA ALA A 388 18.73 -19.80 16.43
C ALA A 388 19.04 -21.27 16.08
N GLN A 389 19.18 -21.59 14.78
CA GLN A 389 19.58 -22.93 14.34
C GLN A 389 20.98 -23.30 14.84
N PHE A 390 21.93 -22.36 14.83
CA PHE A 390 23.28 -22.59 15.35
C PHE A 390 23.28 -22.89 16.86
N ASN A 391 22.48 -22.14 17.64
CA ASN A 391 22.37 -22.37 19.09
C ASN A 391 21.72 -23.71 19.43
N ILE A 392 20.67 -24.11 18.72
CA ILE A 392 20.04 -25.43 18.90
C ILE A 392 21.04 -26.55 18.62
N LEU A 393 21.85 -26.41 17.56
CA LEU A 393 22.89 -27.39 17.23
C LEU A 393 23.98 -27.43 18.31
N ALA A 394 24.38 -26.28 18.86
CA ALA A 394 25.34 -26.20 19.96
C ALA A 394 24.83 -26.89 21.24
N ASP A 395 23.59 -26.62 21.65
CA ASP A 395 22.96 -27.25 22.82
C ASP A 395 22.83 -28.78 22.66
N GLN A 396 22.53 -29.25 21.45
CA GLN A 396 22.46 -30.68 21.11
C GLN A 396 23.84 -31.37 21.18
N VAL A 397 24.92 -30.65 20.84
CA VAL A 397 26.28 -31.18 20.96
C VAL A 397 26.71 -31.25 22.43
N GLU A 398 26.39 -30.24 23.23
CA GLU A 398 26.70 -30.19 24.67
C GLU A 398 25.96 -31.30 25.45
N THR A 399 24.70 -31.59 25.13
CA THR A 399 23.94 -32.69 25.76
C THR A 399 24.43 -34.09 25.38
N LYS A 400 25.07 -34.28 24.22
CA LYS A 400 25.65 -35.57 23.80
C LYS A 400 27.05 -35.84 24.36
N VAL A 401 27.68 -34.86 25.01
CA VAL A 401 29.01 -35.00 25.63
C VAL A 401 28.87 -34.63 27.11
N THR A 402 28.11 -35.42 27.86
CA THR A 402 27.98 -35.20 29.30
C THR A 402 29.09 -35.89 30.07
N GLN A 403 29.56 -35.24 31.14
CA GLN A 403 30.63 -35.71 32.04
C GLN A 403 30.41 -37.15 32.55
N THR A 404 29.15 -37.57 32.68
CA THR A 404 28.72 -38.92 33.06
C THR A 404 29.16 -40.00 32.07
N GLN A 405 29.10 -39.75 30.75
CA GLN A 405 29.55 -40.73 29.75
C GLN A 405 31.07 -40.90 29.76
N VAL A 406 31.80 -39.83 30.07
CA VAL A 406 33.27 -39.87 30.21
C VAL A 406 33.66 -40.64 31.48
N GLU A 407 32.92 -40.47 32.57
CA GLU A 407 33.14 -41.18 33.84
C GLU A 407 32.84 -42.69 33.70
N GLU A 408 31.77 -43.08 33.00
CA GLU A 408 31.45 -44.49 32.71
C GLU A 408 32.52 -45.20 31.87
N MET A 409 33.12 -44.50 30.90
CA MET A 409 34.23 -45.03 30.11
C MET A 409 35.51 -45.21 30.94
N ILE A 410 35.77 -44.32 31.90
CA ILE A 410 36.93 -44.41 32.82
C ILE A 410 36.77 -45.60 33.78
N ASP A 411 35.56 -45.83 34.31
CA ASP A 411 35.28 -46.94 35.21
C ASP A 411 35.34 -48.32 34.53
N ALA A 412 35.04 -48.40 33.23
CA ALA A 412 35.21 -49.63 32.45
C ALA A 412 36.69 -50.02 32.30
N VAL A 413 37.60 -49.05 32.18
CA VAL A 413 39.05 -49.29 32.06
C VAL A 413 39.66 -49.76 33.40
N ASN A 414 39.14 -49.28 34.54
CA ASN A 414 39.70 -49.60 35.86
C ASN A 414 39.36 -51.01 36.40
N ARG A 415 38.40 -51.74 35.80
CA ARG A 415 37.99 -53.09 36.25
C ARG A 415 38.87 -54.24 35.76
N ALA A 416 39.86 -54.00 34.90
CA ALA A 416 40.78 -55.02 34.39
C ALA A 416 42.10 -55.06 35.19
N LYS A 417 42.17 -55.82 36.29
CA LYS A 417 43.46 -56.17 36.92
C LYS A 417 44.14 -57.33 36.16
N PRO A 418 45.46 -57.32 35.92
CA PRO A 418 46.13 -58.36 35.14
C PRO A 418 46.27 -59.68 35.91
N ASN A 419 46.05 -60.80 35.22
CA ASN A 419 46.33 -62.15 35.71
C ASN A 419 47.82 -62.28 36.11
N LEU A 420 48.11 -62.81 37.31
CA LEU A 420 49.49 -62.92 37.82
C LEU A 420 50.31 -64.02 37.13
N ILE A 421 49.66 -64.87 36.34
CA ILE A 421 50.29 -65.90 35.51
C ILE A 421 49.99 -65.65 34.03
N THR A 422 50.92 -66.08 33.19
CA THR A 422 50.79 -66.06 31.73
C THR A 422 50.31 -67.41 31.21
N ASN A 423 49.32 -67.37 30.32
CA ASN A 423 48.79 -68.54 29.62
C ASN A 423 49.43 -68.71 28.24
N LEU A 424 50.65 -68.18 28.04
CA LEU A 424 51.43 -68.39 26.82
C LEU A 424 52.18 -69.73 26.90
N PRO A 425 52.02 -70.64 25.91
CA PRO A 425 52.65 -71.96 25.90
C PRO A 425 54.17 -71.97 26.17
N GLU A 426 54.88 -70.96 25.70
CA GLU A 426 56.33 -70.80 25.88
C GLU A 426 56.77 -70.71 27.35
N ASN A 427 55.88 -70.36 28.28
CA ASN A 427 56.15 -70.28 29.72
C ASN A 427 55.85 -71.58 30.48
N TRP A 428 55.43 -72.61 29.75
CA TRP A 428 55.07 -73.91 30.28
C TRP A 428 55.95 -75.00 29.66
N GLU A 429 56.22 -76.06 30.43
CA GLU A 429 57.02 -77.20 30.00
C GLU A 429 56.41 -78.51 30.45
N GLN A 430 56.79 -79.58 29.75
CA GLN A 430 56.36 -80.94 30.08
C GLN A 430 56.99 -81.39 31.41
N GLY A 431 56.18 -81.93 32.32
CA GLY A 431 56.64 -82.45 33.60
C GLY A 431 55.79 -82.01 34.78
N THR A 432 56.05 -82.60 35.94
CA THR A 432 55.35 -82.33 37.20
C THR A 432 56.30 -81.75 38.25
N LEU A 433 55.76 -81.35 39.40
CA LEU A 433 56.52 -80.97 40.59
C LEU A 433 56.12 -81.92 41.71
N ASN A 434 57.09 -82.44 42.44
CA ASN A 434 56.84 -83.27 43.59
C ASN A 434 56.12 -82.46 44.68
N ALA A 435 54.93 -82.91 45.09
CA ALA A 435 54.07 -82.16 46.02
C ALA A 435 54.68 -81.98 47.42
N THR A 436 55.71 -82.74 47.80
CA THR A 436 56.33 -82.68 49.14
C THR A 436 57.69 -81.98 49.15
N THR A 437 58.34 -81.86 47.99
CA THR A 437 59.70 -81.28 47.88
C THR A 437 59.79 -80.08 46.93
N GLY A 438 58.77 -79.86 46.07
CA GLY A 438 58.81 -78.85 45.02
C GLY A 438 59.81 -79.12 43.90
N ILE A 439 60.45 -80.30 43.89
CA ILE A 439 61.49 -80.63 42.91
C ILE A 439 60.83 -81.09 41.58
N PRO A 440 61.32 -80.62 40.42
CA PRO A 440 60.89 -81.08 39.10
C PRO A 440 61.06 -82.58 38.85
N GLU A 441 60.00 -83.22 38.35
CA GLU A 441 59.99 -84.63 37.92
C GLU A 441 59.45 -84.76 36.48
N GLY A 442 59.84 -85.81 35.76
CA GLY A 442 59.35 -86.08 34.39
C GLY A 442 57.92 -86.64 34.37
N SER A 443 57.06 -86.15 33.48
CA SER A 443 55.70 -86.69 33.29
C SER A 443 55.12 -86.32 31.92
N LEU A 444 54.46 -87.26 31.24
CA LEU A 444 53.71 -87.01 30.00
C LEU A 444 52.27 -86.51 30.25
N TYR A 445 51.80 -86.61 31.49
CA TYR A 445 50.42 -86.30 31.89
C TYR A 445 50.28 -84.97 32.63
N HIS A 446 51.38 -84.24 32.78
CA HIS A 446 51.41 -82.95 33.47
C HIS A 446 52.23 -81.94 32.67
N ILE A 447 51.78 -80.69 32.71
CA ILE A 447 52.61 -79.53 32.38
C ILE A 447 52.84 -78.70 33.63
N ARG A 448 53.97 -78.02 33.70
CA ARG A 448 54.28 -77.10 34.80
C ARG A 448 54.79 -75.76 34.30
N SER A 449 54.69 -74.73 35.12
CA SER A 449 55.29 -73.44 34.82
C SER A 449 56.82 -73.48 34.90
N LYS A 450 57.48 -72.83 33.93
CA LYS A 450 58.94 -72.67 33.89
C LYS A 450 59.43 -71.71 34.96
N ALA A 451 58.81 -70.53 35.01
CA ALA A 451 59.17 -69.46 35.93
C ALA A 451 58.51 -69.63 37.30
N PHE A 452 59.10 -68.99 38.30
CA PHE A 452 58.47 -68.71 39.59
C PHE A 452 57.69 -67.40 39.49
N PHE A 453 56.41 -67.42 39.84
CA PHE A 453 55.57 -66.23 39.79
C PHE A 453 55.41 -65.61 41.18
N PRO A 454 55.55 -64.28 41.33
CA PRO A 454 55.41 -63.62 42.61
C PRO A 454 53.94 -63.54 43.04
N ILE A 455 53.67 -63.84 44.32
CA ILE A 455 52.38 -63.62 44.99
C ILE A 455 52.59 -62.82 46.27
N ARG A 456 51.59 -62.02 46.66
CA ARG A 456 51.69 -61.13 47.80
C ARG A 456 50.94 -61.69 49.01
N GLN A 457 51.39 -61.33 50.20
CA GLN A 457 50.69 -61.60 51.44
C GLN A 457 49.22 -61.15 51.35
N GLY A 458 48.30 -61.98 51.82
CA GLY A 458 46.86 -61.77 51.72
C GLY A 458 46.15 -62.98 51.12
N HIS A 459 44.87 -62.82 50.78
CA HIS A 459 44.16 -63.87 50.04
C HIS A 459 44.69 -63.94 48.62
N VAL A 460 44.96 -65.16 48.17
CA VAL A 460 45.31 -65.45 46.80
C VAL A 460 44.28 -66.44 46.27
N THR A 461 43.56 -66.02 45.22
CA THR A 461 42.57 -66.86 44.56
C THR A 461 43.13 -67.38 43.24
N PHE A 462 42.95 -68.68 43.05
CA PHE A 462 43.25 -69.41 41.84
C PHE A 462 41.95 -69.93 41.25
N LYS A 463 41.79 -69.77 39.94
CA LYS A 463 40.68 -70.34 39.20
C LYS A 463 41.22 -71.08 38.00
N VAL A 464 40.71 -72.28 37.77
CA VAL A 464 41.04 -73.13 36.62
C VAL A 464 39.75 -73.74 36.08
N SER A 465 39.70 -73.96 34.77
CA SER A 465 38.59 -74.68 34.13
C SER A 465 38.39 -76.06 34.81
N PRO A 466 37.15 -76.49 35.06
CA PRO A 466 36.86 -77.83 35.62
C PRO A 466 37.39 -79.01 34.80
N LEU A 467 37.82 -78.77 33.55
CA LEU A 467 38.49 -79.76 32.70
C LEU A 467 39.92 -80.10 33.17
N TYR A 468 40.47 -79.32 34.10
CA TYR A 468 41.83 -79.45 34.60
C TYR A 468 41.87 -79.54 36.12
N GLU A 469 42.82 -80.32 36.62
CA GLU A 469 43.22 -80.34 38.02
C GLU A 469 44.56 -79.63 38.14
N ALA A 470 44.63 -78.69 39.07
CA ALA A 470 45.80 -77.86 39.29
C ALA A 470 46.46 -78.21 40.62
N LEU A 471 47.79 -78.23 40.62
CA LEU A 471 48.62 -78.31 41.82
C LEU A 471 49.49 -77.06 41.87
N ILE A 472 49.31 -76.25 42.89
CA ILE A 472 50.17 -75.09 43.17
C ILE A 472 51.24 -75.54 44.16
N ILE A 473 52.48 -75.16 43.89
CA ILE A 473 53.60 -75.26 44.84
C ILE A 473 54.01 -73.85 45.22
N VAL A 474 53.97 -73.52 46.50
CA VAL A 474 54.39 -72.23 47.05
C VAL A 474 55.83 -72.37 47.57
N TYR A 475 56.63 -71.34 47.31
CA TYR A 475 58.04 -71.22 47.64
C TYR A 475 58.30 -69.92 48.41
N ASP A 476 59.26 -69.96 49.31
CA ASP A 476 59.71 -68.78 50.03
C ASP A 476 60.54 -67.81 49.14
N SER A 477 61.00 -66.70 49.72
CA SER A 477 61.82 -65.71 49.02
C SER A 477 63.19 -66.22 48.55
N THR A 478 63.61 -67.40 49.01
CA THR A 478 64.84 -68.10 48.60
C THR A 478 64.57 -69.26 47.63
N TYR A 479 63.32 -69.41 47.16
CA TYR A 479 62.83 -70.53 46.33
C TYR A 479 62.84 -71.90 47.03
N GLY A 480 62.83 -71.93 48.37
CA GLY A 480 62.62 -73.14 49.16
C GLY A 480 61.14 -73.54 49.22
N PHE A 481 60.83 -74.83 49.17
CA PHE A 481 59.45 -75.35 49.27
C PHE A 481 58.78 -74.94 50.60
N LYS A 482 57.56 -74.41 50.52
CA LYS A 482 56.72 -74.06 51.69
C LYS A 482 55.54 -74.99 51.85
N GLU A 483 54.68 -75.03 50.85
CA GLU A 483 53.41 -75.75 50.88
C GLU A 483 52.93 -76.05 49.45
N SER A 484 51.97 -76.95 49.33
CA SER A 484 51.34 -77.28 48.05
C SER A 484 49.84 -77.48 48.18
N HIS A 485 49.09 -77.03 47.17
CA HIS A 485 47.63 -77.08 47.18
C HIS A 485 47.11 -77.65 45.85
N GLY A 486 46.39 -78.76 45.91
CA GLY A 486 45.70 -79.36 44.77
C GLY A 486 44.23 -78.95 44.73
N PHE A 487 43.70 -78.55 43.57
CA PHE A 487 42.32 -78.09 43.44
C PHE A 487 41.76 -78.26 42.01
N ILE A 488 40.43 -78.19 41.91
CA ILE A 488 39.65 -78.12 40.67
C ILE A 488 38.69 -76.93 40.81
N GLY A 489 38.52 -76.13 39.76
CA GLY A 489 37.65 -74.96 39.81
C GLY A 489 38.33 -73.79 40.50
N GLU A 490 37.80 -73.35 41.64
CA GLU A 490 38.29 -72.18 42.38
C GLU A 490 38.86 -72.59 43.74
N PHE A 491 40.01 -72.02 44.09
CA PHE A 491 40.68 -72.22 45.36
C PHE A 491 41.24 -70.89 45.86
N THR A 492 40.88 -70.54 47.09
CA THR A 492 41.43 -69.37 47.78
C THR A 492 42.11 -69.82 49.04
N PHE A 493 43.31 -69.31 49.27
CA PHE A 493 44.00 -69.50 50.54
C PHE A 493 44.62 -68.19 51.02
N LEU A 494 44.87 -68.12 52.33
CA LEU A 494 45.49 -66.98 52.97
C LEU A 494 47.00 -67.19 53.05
N LEU A 495 47.75 -66.35 52.34
CA LEU A 495 49.22 -66.36 52.35
C LEU A 495 49.74 -65.40 53.42
N SER A 496 50.59 -65.90 54.32
CA SER A 496 51.06 -65.15 55.50
C SER A 496 52.20 -64.17 55.22
N GLU A 497 52.90 -64.26 54.08
CA GLU A 497 53.97 -63.38 53.66
C GLU A 497 54.12 -63.41 52.12
N ASN A 498 54.83 -62.44 51.51
CA ASN A 498 55.08 -62.48 50.07
C ASN A 498 55.89 -63.74 49.70
N ALA A 499 55.46 -64.44 48.66
CA ALA A 499 56.03 -65.73 48.26
C ALA A 499 56.14 -65.83 46.74
N TYR A 500 56.66 -66.96 46.26
CA TYR A 500 56.63 -67.34 44.85
C TYR A 500 55.82 -68.61 44.69
N PHE A 501 55.25 -68.84 43.51
CA PHE A 501 54.58 -70.10 43.23
C PHE A 501 54.92 -70.64 41.84
N LYS A 502 54.73 -71.96 41.70
CA LYS A 502 54.63 -72.65 40.41
C LYS A 502 53.33 -73.43 40.35
N VAL A 503 52.85 -73.67 39.15
CA VAL A 503 51.63 -74.44 38.92
C VAL A 503 51.94 -75.64 38.06
N VAL A 504 51.32 -76.76 38.40
CA VAL A 504 51.24 -77.97 37.59
C VAL A 504 49.78 -78.18 37.20
N LEU A 505 49.54 -78.55 35.96
CA LEU A 505 48.21 -78.88 35.45
C LEU A 505 48.20 -80.28 34.86
N LYS A 506 47.11 -81.00 35.09
CA LYS A 506 46.74 -82.24 34.38
C LYS A 506 45.27 -82.17 33.97
N ARG A 507 44.89 -82.94 32.96
CA ARG A 507 43.48 -83.07 32.58
C ARG A 507 42.75 -83.98 33.57
N THR A 508 41.54 -83.61 33.98
CA THR A 508 40.73 -84.42 34.91
C THR A 508 40.35 -85.78 34.32
N ASN A 509 40.29 -85.88 32.98
CA ASN A 509 40.05 -87.14 32.26
C ASN A 509 41.28 -88.06 32.14
N GLY A 510 42.44 -87.68 32.68
CA GLY A 510 43.66 -88.49 32.69
C GLY A 510 44.42 -88.60 31.35
N SER A 511 44.02 -87.82 30.33
CA SER A 511 44.72 -87.80 29.04
C SER A 511 46.08 -87.08 29.12
N GLU A 512 46.99 -87.41 28.20
CA GLU A 512 48.23 -86.64 28.02
C GLU A 512 47.92 -85.16 27.75
N ILE A 513 48.84 -84.30 28.17
CA ILE A 513 48.76 -82.84 28.04
C ILE A 513 50.14 -82.31 27.64
N VAL A 514 50.15 -81.39 26.68
CA VAL A 514 51.34 -80.68 26.20
C VAL A 514 51.21 -79.19 26.51
N PRO A 515 52.32 -78.42 26.60
CA PRO A 515 52.29 -77.00 26.98
C PRO A 515 51.33 -76.13 26.16
N ASP A 516 51.14 -76.40 24.88
CA ASP A 516 50.22 -75.65 24.00
C ASP A 516 48.75 -75.68 24.46
N ALA A 517 48.38 -76.68 25.27
CA ALA A 517 47.03 -76.79 25.81
C ALA A 517 46.72 -75.77 26.92
N ILE A 518 47.72 -75.03 27.44
CA ILE A 518 47.51 -74.09 28.56
C ILE A 518 46.41 -73.05 28.29
N GLY A 519 46.24 -72.62 27.03
CA GLY A 519 45.20 -71.66 26.65
C GLY A 519 43.78 -72.15 26.94
N THR A 520 43.58 -73.46 27.03
CA THR A 520 42.26 -74.08 27.33
C THR A 520 42.05 -74.36 28.82
N ALA A 521 43.07 -74.15 29.66
CA ALA A 521 42.96 -74.38 31.10
C ALA A 521 42.27 -73.26 31.84
N GLU A 522 42.10 -72.09 31.20
CA GLU A 522 41.47 -70.90 31.79
C GLU A 522 42.06 -70.54 33.17
N LEU A 523 43.38 -70.73 33.33
CA LEU A 523 44.05 -70.52 34.60
C LEU A 523 44.19 -69.02 34.91
N LYS A 524 43.70 -68.63 36.08
CA LYS A 524 43.75 -67.26 36.59
C LYS A 524 44.20 -67.23 38.04
N VAL A 525 45.08 -66.29 38.36
CA VAL A 525 45.68 -66.09 39.69
C VAL A 525 45.64 -64.61 40.05
N GLU A 526 45.08 -64.29 41.20
CA GLU A 526 44.91 -62.92 41.68
C GLU A 526 45.20 -62.82 43.19
N ASN A 527 45.81 -61.70 43.63
CA ASN A 527 45.88 -61.36 45.04
C ASN A 527 44.55 -60.67 45.43
N SER A 528 43.51 -61.46 45.68
CA SER A 528 42.17 -61.01 46.08
C SER A 528 41.44 -62.09 46.89
N ASP A 529 40.34 -61.70 47.54
CA ASP A 529 39.49 -62.59 48.35
C ASP A 529 38.47 -63.38 47.50
N ALA A 530 38.35 -63.01 46.22
CA ALA A 530 37.54 -63.68 45.20
C ALA A 530 38.15 -63.42 43.82
N ALA A 531 38.10 -64.41 42.92
CA ALA A 531 38.51 -64.20 41.54
C ALA A 531 37.55 -63.21 40.87
N THR A 532 38.06 -62.18 40.21
CA THR A 532 37.23 -61.31 39.38
C THR A 532 36.51 -62.16 38.33
N GLN A 533 35.18 -62.01 38.27
CA GLN A 533 34.34 -62.83 37.41
C GLN A 533 34.84 -62.72 35.97
N TRP A 534 35.13 -63.89 35.41
CA TRP A 534 35.48 -63.99 34.01
C TRP A 534 34.18 -64.18 33.23
N THR A 535 33.93 -63.31 32.26
CA THR A 535 32.89 -63.55 31.26
C THR A 535 33.34 -64.77 30.45
N PRO A 536 32.54 -65.85 30.37
CA PRO A 536 32.87 -67.02 29.57
C PRO A 536 33.36 -66.58 28.18
N TYR A 537 34.52 -67.05 27.77
CA TYR A 537 34.91 -67.02 26.37
C TYR A 537 33.98 -67.99 25.66
N TYR A 538 33.00 -67.45 24.94
CA TYR A 538 32.04 -68.18 24.12
C TYR A 538 32.70 -68.76 22.86
N GLY A 539 33.80 -69.49 23.04
CA GLY A 539 34.66 -70.00 21.98
C GLY A 539 33.86 -70.52 20.80
N ASP A 540 34.01 -69.86 19.66
CA ASP A 540 33.50 -70.20 18.32
C ASP A 540 32.02 -70.65 18.20
N LEU A 541 31.16 -70.41 19.19
CA LEU A 541 29.73 -70.77 19.12
C LEU A 541 28.93 -69.71 18.34
N THR A 542 28.17 -70.13 17.34
CA THR A 542 27.36 -69.22 16.52
C THR A 542 26.09 -68.77 17.26
N LEU A 543 25.52 -67.62 16.89
CA LEU A 543 24.28 -67.08 17.47
C LEU A 543 23.10 -68.08 17.41
N GLU A 544 23.14 -68.98 16.44
CA GLU A 544 22.16 -70.05 16.22
C GLU A 544 22.25 -71.16 17.29
N GLN A 545 23.46 -71.47 17.78
CA GLN A 545 23.68 -72.44 18.87
C GLN A 545 23.29 -71.88 20.25
N GLN A 546 23.15 -70.56 20.39
CA GLN A 546 22.67 -69.94 21.62
C GLN A 546 21.14 -70.06 21.79
N GLN A 547 20.41 -70.37 20.72
CA GLN A 547 18.94 -70.46 20.72
C GLN A 547 18.41 -71.63 21.55
N GLU A 548 19.15 -72.74 21.66
CA GLU A 548 18.71 -73.94 22.38
C GLU A 548 18.56 -73.73 23.90
N PHE A 549 18.99 -72.58 24.42
CA PHE A 549 19.03 -72.30 25.85
C PHE A 549 18.00 -71.26 26.34
N TYR A 550 17.28 -70.60 25.43
CA TYR A 550 16.22 -69.65 25.77
C TYR A 550 14.86 -70.36 25.90
N GLN A 551 14.15 -70.13 26.99
CA GLN A 551 12.77 -70.58 27.22
C GLN A 551 11.85 -69.39 27.50
N MET A 552 10.66 -69.37 26.89
CA MET A 552 9.63 -68.36 27.18
C MET A 552 8.51 -68.98 28.00
N GLU A 553 8.24 -68.39 29.17
CA GLU A 553 7.13 -68.79 30.02
C GLU A 553 5.99 -67.79 29.94
N LEU A 554 4.76 -68.28 29.82
CA LEU A 554 3.54 -67.47 29.78
C LEU A 554 2.63 -67.82 30.96
N ASN A 555 2.27 -66.82 31.76
CA ASN A 555 1.44 -66.98 32.95
C ASN A 555 0.15 -66.16 32.85
N SER A 556 -0.98 -66.73 33.30
CA SER A 556 -2.28 -66.06 33.38
C SER A 556 -2.69 -65.88 34.84
N SER A 557 -3.06 -64.66 35.24
CA SER A 557 -3.40 -64.36 36.64
C SER A 557 -4.66 -65.08 37.14
N ASN A 558 -5.61 -65.39 36.25
CA ASN A 558 -6.88 -66.05 36.57
C ASN A 558 -7.00 -67.46 35.95
N GLY A 559 -5.87 -68.09 35.61
CA GLY A 559 -5.84 -69.41 34.98
C GLY A 559 -6.27 -69.40 33.51
N TRP A 560 -6.48 -70.57 32.94
CA TRP A 560 -6.74 -70.78 31.50
C TRP A 560 -8.19 -71.16 31.17
N THR A 561 -9.10 -71.10 32.14
CA THR A 561 -10.51 -71.49 32.00
C THR A 561 -11.40 -70.25 32.10
N VAL A 562 -12.35 -70.10 31.19
CA VAL A 562 -13.28 -68.96 31.10
C VAL A 562 -14.70 -69.46 31.44
N ASP A 563 -15.29 -69.01 32.55
CA ASP A 563 -16.54 -69.62 33.07
C ASP A 563 -17.70 -68.63 33.37
N SER A 564 -17.70 -67.41 32.80
CA SER A 564 -18.89 -66.52 32.80
C SER A 564 -18.72 -65.29 31.88
N ASP A 565 -19.84 -64.62 31.59
CA ASP A 565 -19.97 -63.46 30.67
C ASP A 565 -19.20 -62.19 31.09
N ALA A 566 -18.27 -62.27 32.05
CA ALA A 566 -17.39 -61.18 32.47
C ALA A 566 -15.97 -61.65 32.90
N PHE A 567 -15.24 -62.33 32.01
CA PHE A 567 -13.85 -62.72 32.25
C PHE A 567 -12.88 -61.53 32.15
N THR A 568 -11.84 -61.51 32.98
CA THR A 568 -10.67 -60.62 32.81
C THR A 568 -9.44 -61.34 33.38
N SER A 569 -8.31 -61.37 32.68
CA SER A 569 -7.05 -61.94 33.16
C SER A 569 -5.84 -61.15 32.65
N ASN A 570 -4.77 -61.08 33.43
CA ASN A 570 -3.50 -60.49 33.01
C ASN A 570 -2.53 -61.60 32.59
N LEU A 571 -2.11 -61.57 31.34
CA LEU A 571 -1.10 -62.46 30.78
C LEU A 571 0.27 -61.84 30.98
N THR A 572 1.26 -62.58 31.48
CA THR A 572 2.64 -62.08 31.71
C THR A 572 3.65 -63.05 31.13
N VAL A 573 4.66 -62.53 30.43
CA VAL A 573 5.72 -63.29 29.78
C VAL A 573 7.02 -63.18 30.58
N ARG A 574 7.77 -64.28 30.69
CA ARG A 574 9.15 -64.32 31.17
C ARG A 574 10.06 -64.99 30.14
N ILE A 575 11.30 -64.50 30.04
CA ILE A 575 12.38 -65.11 29.27
C ILE A 575 13.38 -65.71 30.24
N MET A 576 13.55 -67.02 30.17
CA MET A 576 14.52 -67.79 30.93
C MET A 576 15.70 -68.14 30.02
N LEU A 577 16.93 -67.93 30.49
CA LEU A 577 18.13 -68.49 29.86
C LEU A 577 18.69 -69.57 30.78
N PHE A 578 18.65 -70.82 30.33
CA PHE A 578 18.71 -72.00 31.21
C PHE A 578 17.64 -71.92 32.33
N ASN A 579 18.03 -71.49 33.54
CA ASN A 579 17.17 -71.41 34.72
C ASN A 579 17.14 -70.01 35.37
N GLU A 580 17.68 -68.99 34.70
CA GLU A 580 17.66 -67.61 35.19
C GLU A 580 16.67 -66.76 34.42
N ASP A 581 15.85 -66.00 35.15
CA ASP A 581 14.92 -65.01 34.58
C ASP A 581 15.72 -63.79 34.11
N VAL A 582 15.83 -63.65 32.80
CA VAL A 582 16.55 -62.57 32.12
C VAL A 582 15.59 -61.54 31.52
N THR A 583 14.29 -61.59 31.84
CA THR A 583 13.26 -60.73 31.23
C THR A 583 13.57 -59.24 31.34
N THR A 584 14.14 -58.82 32.47
CA THR A 584 14.49 -57.40 32.75
C THR A 584 15.62 -56.86 31.88
N GLN A 585 16.34 -57.73 31.18
CA GLN A 585 17.39 -57.34 30.23
C GLN A 585 16.80 -56.86 28.89
N TYR A 586 15.51 -57.08 28.65
CA TYR A 586 14.84 -56.77 27.41
C TYR A 586 13.85 -55.61 27.58
N LEU A 587 13.71 -54.81 26.52
CA LEU A 587 12.86 -53.62 26.51
C LEU A 587 11.43 -54.01 26.12
N ALA A 588 10.44 -53.29 26.68
CA ALA A 588 9.03 -53.61 26.52
C ALA A 588 8.55 -53.67 25.06
N TYR A 589 9.17 -52.93 24.13
CA TYR A 589 8.81 -52.96 22.72
C TYR A 589 9.19 -54.27 22.02
N GLN A 590 10.12 -55.05 22.59
CA GLN A 590 10.54 -56.34 22.03
C GLN A 590 9.48 -57.43 22.24
N PHE A 591 8.42 -57.16 23.02
CA PHE A 591 7.30 -58.07 23.25
C PHE A 591 6.05 -57.48 22.63
N THR A 592 5.50 -58.12 21.58
CA THR A 592 4.31 -57.63 20.88
C THR A 592 3.16 -58.62 20.97
N TRP A 593 2.01 -58.16 21.44
CA TRP A 593 0.81 -59.00 21.57
C TRP A 593 -0.10 -58.85 20.36
N PHE A 594 -0.71 -59.95 19.93
CA PHE A 594 -1.67 -59.96 18.82
C PHE A 594 -2.87 -60.84 19.10
N LYS A 595 -4.01 -60.47 18.49
CA LYS A 595 -5.15 -61.33 18.24
C LYS A 595 -5.04 -61.88 16.80
N GLN A 596 -4.82 -63.18 16.68
CA GLN A 596 -4.61 -63.88 15.42
C GLN A 596 -5.84 -64.71 15.03
N TYR A 597 -6.31 -64.53 13.80
CA TYR A 597 -7.46 -65.23 13.25
C TYR A 597 -7.05 -66.47 12.44
N PRO A 598 -7.97 -67.42 12.13
CA PRO A 598 -7.64 -68.69 11.49
C PRO A 598 -7.12 -68.52 10.05
N GLY A 599 -7.38 -67.36 9.43
CA GLY A 599 -6.83 -66.97 8.13
C GLY A 599 -5.46 -66.28 8.18
N GLY A 600 -4.79 -66.23 9.34
CA GLY A 600 -3.45 -65.65 9.53
C GLY A 600 -3.43 -64.13 9.75
N ALA A 601 -4.59 -63.46 9.70
CA ALA A 601 -4.69 -62.04 10.02
C ALA A 601 -4.36 -61.80 11.51
N LYS A 602 -3.44 -60.87 11.78
CA LYS A 602 -3.04 -60.45 13.13
C LYS A 602 -3.50 -59.02 13.39
N VAL A 603 -4.14 -58.81 14.53
CA VAL A 603 -4.52 -57.49 15.04
C VAL A 603 -3.69 -57.22 16.29
N SER A 604 -2.86 -56.18 16.28
CA SER A 604 -2.01 -55.85 17.42
C SER A 604 -2.84 -55.45 18.63
N LEU A 605 -2.47 -56.00 19.78
CA LEU A 605 -2.98 -55.64 21.10
C LEU A 605 -2.01 -54.73 21.84
N GLY A 606 -0.88 -54.34 21.23
CA GLY A 606 0.16 -53.48 21.81
C GLY A 606 1.35 -54.25 22.40
N ASN A 607 2.30 -53.50 22.95
CA ASN A 607 3.60 -54.03 23.36
C ASN A 607 3.76 -54.04 24.89
N GLY A 608 4.59 -54.94 25.39
CA GLY A 608 4.96 -55.04 26.79
C GLY A 608 5.06 -56.47 27.30
N THR A 609 5.70 -56.63 28.45
CA THR A 609 5.89 -57.95 29.10
C THR A 609 4.62 -58.50 29.75
N SER A 610 3.53 -57.75 29.76
CA SER A 610 2.21 -58.20 30.22
C SER A 610 1.07 -57.59 29.44
N LYS A 611 -0.06 -58.29 29.34
CA LYS A 611 -1.29 -57.82 28.67
C LYS A 611 -2.55 -58.27 29.40
N THR A 612 -3.40 -57.31 29.75
CA THR A 612 -4.74 -57.57 30.29
C THR A 612 -5.72 -57.87 29.17
N ILE A 613 -6.46 -58.98 29.31
CA ILE A 613 -7.44 -59.51 28.37
C ILE A 613 -8.79 -59.59 29.09
N THR A 614 -9.84 -59.10 28.45
CA THR A 614 -11.21 -59.10 28.96
C THR A 614 -12.13 -60.04 28.15
N GLY A 615 -13.33 -60.31 28.64
CA GLY A 615 -14.32 -61.14 27.95
C GLY A 615 -14.71 -60.61 26.57
N ALA A 616 -14.62 -59.29 26.36
CA ALA A 616 -14.83 -58.68 25.04
C ALA A 616 -13.67 -58.96 24.05
N ASP A 617 -12.48 -59.25 24.55
CA ASP A 617 -11.30 -59.57 23.73
C ASP A 617 -11.30 -61.04 23.28
N LEU A 618 -12.07 -61.89 23.96
CA LEU A 618 -12.19 -63.32 23.69
C LEU A 618 -13.22 -63.59 22.58
N GLU A 619 -12.72 -63.88 21.37
CA GLU A 619 -13.53 -64.40 20.27
C GLU A 619 -13.18 -65.87 20.04
N LYS A 620 -14.18 -66.76 19.96
CA LYS A 620 -13.99 -68.22 19.77
C LYS A 620 -13.27 -68.60 18.47
N SER A 621 -13.13 -67.66 17.55
CA SER A 621 -12.43 -67.83 16.27
C SER A 621 -11.01 -67.26 16.30
N ALA A 622 -10.58 -66.59 17.35
CA ALA A 622 -9.32 -65.86 17.38
C ALA A 622 -8.44 -66.27 18.56
N THR A 623 -7.15 -66.02 18.41
CA THR A 623 -6.14 -66.49 19.34
C THR A 623 -5.20 -65.37 19.78
N ILE A 624 -4.97 -65.26 21.08
CA ILE A 624 -3.99 -64.30 21.61
C ILE A 624 -2.59 -64.91 21.55
N THR A 625 -1.64 -64.17 21.01
CA THR A 625 -0.24 -64.55 20.78
C THR A 625 0.68 -63.44 21.27
N CYS A 626 1.90 -63.78 21.71
CA CYS A 626 2.97 -62.84 21.99
C CYS A 626 4.18 -63.18 21.10
N GLU A 627 4.73 -62.18 20.42
CA GLU A 627 5.99 -62.27 19.68
C GLU A 627 7.11 -61.62 20.48
N PHE A 628 8.29 -62.22 20.43
CA PHE A 628 9.50 -61.69 21.06
C PHE A 628 10.61 -61.51 20.02
N GLU A 629 11.28 -60.34 20.05
CA GLU A 629 12.28 -59.96 19.07
C GLU A 629 13.66 -59.76 19.72
N ILE A 630 14.68 -60.43 19.17
CA ILE A 630 16.09 -60.23 19.52
C ILE A 630 16.84 -59.85 18.24
N VAL A 631 17.48 -58.68 18.24
CA VAL A 631 18.48 -58.24 17.24
C VAL A 631 18.03 -58.56 15.79
N ASP A 632 16.84 -58.07 15.43
CA ASP A 632 16.21 -58.16 14.10
C ASP A 632 15.71 -59.55 13.64
N THR A 633 15.53 -60.52 14.55
CA THR A 633 14.83 -61.79 14.26
C THR A 633 13.53 -61.91 15.09
N ILE A 634 12.39 -62.14 14.43
CA ILE A 634 11.05 -62.21 15.05
C ILE A 634 10.66 -63.67 15.33
N TYR A 635 10.36 -64.00 16.59
CA TYR A 635 9.98 -65.35 17.02
C TYR A 635 8.49 -65.40 17.44
N LEU A 636 7.71 -66.36 16.92
CA LEU A 636 6.28 -66.54 17.17
C LEU A 636 6.01 -67.73 18.10
N LEU A 637 5.56 -67.51 19.35
CA LEU A 637 5.26 -68.61 20.27
C LEU A 637 4.01 -68.35 21.14
N ALA A 638 3.06 -69.30 21.04
CA ALA A 638 1.84 -69.54 21.83
C ALA A 638 0.50 -69.02 21.25
N THR A 639 -0.46 -69.95 21.14
CA THR A 639 -1.82 -69.76 20.62
C THR A 639 -2.87 -70.36 21.61
N TYR A 640 -3.70 -69.53 22.25
CA TYR A 640 -4.90 -69.92 23.03
C TYR A 640 -6.22 -69.58 22.31
N ASN A 641 -7.09 -70.57 22.04
CA ASN A 641 -8.42 -70.34 21.46
C ASN A 641 -9.56 -70.82 22.37
N GLY A 642 -9.86 -70.04 23.41
CA GLY A 642 -11.16 -70.01 24.10
C GLY A 642 -11.61 -71.23 24.90
N ASP A 643 -11.21 -72.46 24.54
CA ASP A 643 -11.66 -73.69 25.20
C ASP A 643 -10.54 -74.79 25.32
N THR A 644 -9.42 -74.74 24.58
CA THR A 644 -8.21 -75.61 24.76
C THR A 644 -6.97 -75.05 24.03
N LEU A 645 -5.75 -75.46 24.46
CA LEU A 645 -4.47 -75.11 23.82
C LEU A 645 -4.23 -76.00 22.58
N LEU A 646 -3.97 -75.42 21.39
CA LEU A 646 -4.10 -76.17 20.12
C LEU A 646 -2.77 -76.71 19.50
N THR A 647 -1.59 -76.09 19.62
CA THR A 647 -0.30 -76.72 19.23
C THR A 647 0.92 -75.97 19.77
N VAL A 648 2.00 -76.72 20.07
CA VAL A 648 3.31 -76.28 20.57
C VAL A 648 4.40 -77.04 19.78
N ASN A 649 5.48 -76.37 19.40
CA ASN A 649 6.80 -76.94 19.05
C ASN A 649 7.82 -75.84 19.33
N ASN A 650 9.01 -76.01 19.90
CA ASN A 650 9.79 -77.08 20.57
C ASN A 650 10.82 -76.24 21.37
N ASP A 651 11.07 -76.31 22.67
CA ASP A 651 11.04 -77.41 23.61
C ASP A 651 10.92 -76.88 25.05
N THR A 652 10.30 -77.70 25.90
CA THR A 652 10.20 -77.65 27.36
C THR A 652 9.08 -76.81 28.00
N LEU A 653 8.21 -77.52 28.71
CA LEU A 653 6.90 -77.15 29.25
C LEU A 653 6.90 -77.49 30.75
N MET A 654 6.28 -76.65 31.59
CA MET A 654 5.75 -77.11 32.88
C MET A 654 4.39 -76.45 33.15
N ILE A 655 3.31 -77.19 32.89
CA ILE A 655 1.96 -76.89 33.35
C ILE A 655 1.75 -77.72 34.62
N ILE A 656 1.44 -77.06 35.74
CA ILE A 656 0.84 -77.71 36.92
C ILE A 656 -0.64 -77.35 36.88
N GLY A 657 -1.47 -78.30 36.44
CA GLY A 657 -2.92 -78.24 36.60
C GLY A 657 -3.30 -79.05 37.83
N ASP A 658 -3.91 -78.41 38.82
CA ASP A 658 -4.59 -79.13 39.90
C ASP A 658 -6.04 -79.41 39.52
N TYR A 659 -6.38 -80.70 39.60
CA TYR A 659 -7.72 -81.26 39.56
C TYR A 659 -8.47 -80.96 40.88
N GLN A 660 -9.59 -80.25 40.81
CA GLN A 660 -10.83 -80.58 41.55
C GLN A 660 -12.02 -80.02 40.77
#